data_AF-F5J2I5-F1
#
_entry.id   AF-F5J2I5-F1
#
_cell.length_a   1.000
_cell.length_b   1.000
_cell.length_c   1.000
_cell.angle_alpha   90.00
_cell.angle_beta   90.00
_cell.angle_gamma   90.00
#
_symmetry.space_group_name_H-M   'P 1'
#
loop_
_entity.id
_entity.type
_entity.pdbx_description
1 polymer ?
#
loop_
_entity_poly.entity_id
_entity_poly.type
_entity_poly.pdbx_seq_one_letter_code
_entity_poly.pdbx_strand_id
1 'polypeptide(L)'
;MKTPKQALNPAFLKQKPDRKEIELFKQEFISLLDKINDTESEEFHKNLIIDFLNSVYYKNNHYINTYGRTDLVIHNEKDTKSPVGVLIEVKKPTNKSEMISKENLNAKAFQELVLYYLRERKANKNLELRYLIITNINEWFIFDAQDFKKLFYDDKKFVDLFEQFQNKRSDDSSTNHFYKEIASPQIEKVKDQIPYTHFDIRDYDKIMRNKDKEDDRKLIALYKFLSPIHLLKLSFAKDYNELNKEFYAELLHILGLEEVKEKSQKFIVRKSQGKRDNGSIIENAINELDAMDKLSMLSNIKQYGNTYEDQLYNVALDLSITWVNRVLFLKLLEAQIIKYHDGNKKYSFLSTDKIEGYDDLNSLFFQILARKEDERRDGNLKEKFSHVPYLNSSLFEPTELEGYTIAISGLQDKAKIELYSKSVLKIKGQVDKRLTPLEYLLKFLDAYDFSSESSEDIQEEDKALISASVLGLIFEKINGYKDGSFFTPSFVTMFMCRDTITRTVIQKFNETKGWECKTIIDLHNKISDIKEANEIFNSIRLCDPAVGSGHFLVSSLNEMIYLKSELGILTDREGKLLRGYKISVENDELIVSDNEYGIFKYNPHHHESQRVQETLFHEKQTIIENCLFGVDLNPNSVKICQLRLWIELLKHTYYITKTNRLETLPNIDINIKCGNSLISRFGLDENLKPILRGLNISILEYKEAVNNYRNAHNKQDKKRLEQFIKEIKTNLKTEISKNDKNSKSLFKAKKELSDLTAPDLFERTPKEKKALQKKIDLAQNAVGKYSAIIEEIKNNKIFQNAFEWRIEFPEVLNEDGDFIGFDAIIGNPPYIQLQSMGEITDIYQKMEFETFERTGDIYCLFYELGNNILRKNCFLSFITSNKWMRAGYGESMRRYFVEQTNPVLLVDFAGINVFDEATVDVNILMFQKDKNRQQTEACIVKKEGIKDLSVFIRQNSVNCEFGVESWVILSSLEQSIRSKIELVGTPLKDWDIDIYRGVLTGYNEAFIIDSETKEKLIKEDSKSAEIIRPLLRGRDIKRYGYQFADLYLITTFPSLKINIDQYPAVKQHLMDFGYDRLKQTGETGSRKKTNNQWFETQDSISYWEDFYKQKIIWKIIGNQMAFSIDSNEYVVNNACYILTGSYLEYLLSVLNSNVIKWYSYITNMNKTGVGDVQVGGQNVNLFPIPLLSDFEQEPFIKLVEEMLIKKEKNENTTVLETIIDNLIYAMYGLSEEEIQFISSQ
;
A
#
# COMPACT_ATOMS: atom_id res chain seq x y z
N MET A 1 24.70 -13.88 -26.42
CA MET A 1 23.75 -13.51 -27.49
C MET A 1 22.35 -13.95 -27.10
N LYS A 2 21.33 -13.10 -27.32
CA LYS A 2 19.89 -13.40 -27.14
C LYS A 2 19.14 -13.22 -28.46
N THR A 3 18.01 -13.90 -28.64
CA THR A 3 17.04 -13.59 -29.70
C THR A 3 16.07 -12.48 -29.27
N PRO A 4 15.35 -11.80 -30.19
CA PRO A 4 14.31 -10.81 -29.83
C PRO A 4 13.32 -11.35 -28.80
N LYS A 5 12.93 -12.62 -28.96
CA LYS A 5 12.03 -13.34 -28.06
C LYS A 5 12.59 -13.44 -26.63
N GLN A 6 13.86 -13.82 -26.49
CA GLN A 6 14.54 -13.95 -25.19
C GLN A 6 14.85 -12.60 -24.52
N ALA A 7 14.88 -11.52 -25.29
CA ALA A 7 15.17 -10.17 -24.80
C ALA A 7 13.92 -9.43 -24.29
N LEU A 8 12.73 -9.82 -24.74
CA LEU A 8 11.48 -9.21 -24.33
C LEU A 8 11.13 -9.54 -22.87
N ASN A 9 10.47 -8.59 -22.19
CA ASN A 9 9.84 -8.87 -20.91
C ASN A 9 8.75 -9.95 -21.14
N PRO A 10 8.75 -11.06 -20.36
CA PRO A 10 7.79 -12.15 -20.56
C PRO A 10 6.32 -11.72 -20.45
N ALA A 11 5.98 -10.77 -19.56
CA ALA A 11 4.61 -10.25 -19.43
C ALA A 11 4.21 -9.43 -20.66
N PHE A 12 5.12 -8.64 -21.23
CA PHE A 12 4.85 -7.93 -22.48
C PHE A 12 4.71 -8.92 -23.64
N LEU A 13 5.51 -9.99 -23.67
CA LEU A 13 5.43 -11.03 -24.69
C LEU A 13 4.06 -11.75 -24.70
N LYS A 14 3.40 -11.86 -23.54
CA LYS A 14 2.04 -12.39 -23.41
C LYS A 14 0.95 -11.48 -24.00
N GLN A 15 1.11 -10.16 -24.09
CA GLN A 15 0.06 -9.24 -24.60
C GLN A 15 -0.29 -9.49 -26.06
N LYS A 16 -1.46 -10.05 -26.39
CA LYS A 16 -1.80 -10.32 -27.79
C LYS A 16 -1.84 -9.00 -28.58
N PRO A 17 -1.02 -8.83 -29.63
CA PRO A 17 -1.20 -7.71 -30.54
C PRO A 17 -2.47 -7.91 -31.37
N ASP A 18 -3.11 -6.82 -31.77
CA ASP A 18 -4.28 -6.89 -32.63
C ASP A 18 -3.87 -7.40 -34.02
N ARG A 19 -4.73 -8.20 -34.65
CA ARG A 19 -4.50 -8.66 -36.04
C ARG A 19 -4.21 -7.49 -36.97
N LYS A 20 -4.89 -6.35 -36.80
CA LYS A 20 -4.66 -5.13 -37.60
C LYS A 20 -3.25 -4.56 -37.44
N GLU A 21 -2.67 -4.63 -36.24
CA GLU A 21 -1.33 -4.13 -35.96
C GLU A 21 -0.27 -5.02 -36.61
N ILE A 22 -0.44 -6.34 -36.53
CA ILE A 22 0.47 -7.29 -37.18
C ILE A 22 0.38 -7.18 -38.70
N GLU A 23 -0.81 -7.01 -39.29
CA GLU A 23 -0.93 -6.79 -40.74
C GLU A 23 -0.25 -5.49 -41.19
N LEU A 24 -0.42 -4.38 -40.43
CA LEU A 24 0.29 -3.14 -40.72
C LEU A 24 1.80 -3.32 -40.63
N PHE A 25 2.28 -4.03 -39.59
CA PHE A 25 3.70 -4.35 -39.44
C PHE A 25 4.21 -5.17 -40.63
N LYS A 26 3.50 -6.23 -41.04
CA LYS A 26 3.85 -7.04 -42.23
C LYS A 26 3.95 -6.17 -43.47
N GLN A 27 2.96 -5.31 -43.72
CA GLN A 27 2.92 -4.44 -44.89
C GLN A 27 4.12 -3.48 -44.94
N GLU A 28 4.39 -2.77 -43.85
CA GLU A 28 5.49 -1.81 -43.78
C GLU A 28 6.86 -2.50 -43.79
N PHE A 29 6.97 -3.71 -43.22
CA PHE A 29 8.21 -4.50 -43.26
C PHE A 29 8.52 -5.04 -44.67
N ILE A 30 7.49 -5.50 -45.41
CA ILE A 30 7.66 -5.88 -46.82
C ILE A 30 8.09 -4.67 -47.65
N SER A 31 7.46 -3.50 -47.42
CA SER A 31 7.84 -2.23 -48.05
C SER A 31 9.29 -1.85 -47.76
N LEU A 32 9.77 -2.08 -46.53
CA LEU A 32 11.17 -1.89 -46.17
C LEU A 32 12.08 -2.83 -46.97
N LEU A 33 11.81 -4.14 -46.95
CA LEU A 33 12.61 -5.15 -47.67
C LEU A 33 12.69 -4.88 -49.17
N ASP A 34 11.58 -4.48 -49.80
CA ASP A 34 11.53 -4.21 -51.24
C ASP A 34 12.30 -2.93 -51.65
N LYS A 35 12.55 -2.01 -50.71
CA LYS A 35 13.26 -0.74 -50.95
C LYS A 35 14.76 -0.78 -50.63
N ILE A 36 15.24 -1.81 -49.93
CA ILE A 36 16.66 -1.93 -49.58
C ILE A 36 17.50 -2.03 -50.86
N ASN A 37 18.56 -1.22 -50.94
CA ASN A 37 19.48 -1.24 -52.05
C ASN A 37 20.93 -1.14 -51.54
N ASP A 38 21.63 -2.27 -51.52
CA ASP A 38 23.01 -2.42 -51.03
C ASP A 38 24.03 -1.48 -51.69
N THR A 39 23.71 -0.91 -52.85
CA THR A 39 24.57 0.04 -53.58
C THR A 39 24.44 1.48 -53.10
N GLU A 40 23.35 1.83 -52.40
CA GLU A 40 23.04 3.18 -51.95
C GLU A 40 23.87 3.63 -50.72
N SER A 41 23.76 4.92 -50.38
CA SER A 41 24.48 5.52 -49.23
C SER A 41 23.94 5.06 -47.87
N GLU A 42 24.71 5.27 -46.79
CA GLU A 42 24.23 5.03 -45.42
C GLU A 42 23.01 5.92 -45.09
N GLU A 43 23.00 7.17 -45.55
CA GLU A 43 21.85 8.08 -45.39
C GLU A 43 20.57 7.59 -46.06
N PHE A 44 20.68 6.94 -47.23
CA PHE A 44 19.52 6.33 -47.87
C PHE A 44 18.87 5.28 -46.94
N HIS A 45 19.68 4.41 -46.33
CA HIS A 45 19.21 3.36 -45.44
C HIS A 45 18.68 3.92 -44.10
N LYS A 46 19.26 5.02 -43.59
CA LYS A 46 18.73 5.73 -42.41
C LYS A 46 17.31 6.22 -42.63
N ASN A 47 17.02 6.82 -43.78
CA ASN A 47 15.67 7.28 -44.12
C ASN A 47 14.66 6.11 -44.18
N LEU A 48 15.05 4.97 -44.74
CA LEU A 48 14.21 3.77 -44.75
C LEU A 48 13.89 3.25 -43.34
N ILE A 49 14.87 3.26 -42.43
CA ILE A 49 14.67 2.89 -41.01
C ILE A 49 13.71 3.87 -40.33
N ILE A 50 13.90 5.18 -40.53
CA ILE A 50 13.02 6.22 -39.97
C ILE A 50 11.58 6.01 -40.44
N ASP A 51 11.38 5.84 -41.75
CA ASP A 51 10.05 5.67 -42.36
C ASP A 51 9.34 4.45 -41.78
N PHE A 52 10.02 3.30 -41.74
CA PHE A 52 9.47 2.07 -41.20
C PHE A 52 9.08 2.19 -39.72
N LEU A 53 9.99 2.68 -38.87
CA LEU A 53 9.72 2.82 -37.43
C LEU A 53 8.59 3.83 -37.17
N ASN A 54 8.53 4.93 -37.93
CA ASN A 54 7.45 5.91 -37.80
C ASN A 54 6.09 5.36 -38.26
N SER A 55 6.04 4.67 -39.40
CA SER A 55 4.80 4.09 -39.93
C SER A 55 4.15 3.11 -38.95
N VAL A 56 4.95 2.31 -38.26
CA VAL A 56 4.42 1.27 -37.36
C VAL A 56 4.21 1.79 -35.93
N TYR A 57 5.11 2.61 -35.39
CA TYR A 57 5.12 2.91 -33.94
C TYR A 57 5.25 4.39 -33.55
N TYR A 58 6.26 5.10 -34.08
CA TYR A 58 6.80 6.27 -33.37
C TYR A 58 6.18 7.61 -33.79
N LYS A 59 5.56 7.71 -34.97
CA LYS A 59 5.14 8.97 -35.63
C LYS A 59 4.36 9.95 -34.76
N ASN A 60 3.49 9.45 -33.88
CA ASN A 60 2.60 10.29 -33.09
C ASN A 60 3.17 10.67 -31.72
N ASN A 61 4.08 9.89 -31.15
CA ASN A 61 4.42 9.94 -29.73
C ASN A 61 5.90 10.16 -29.42
N HIS A 62 6.78 9.94 -30.38
CA HIS A 62 8.22 10.05 -30.19
C HIS A 62 8.88 10.65 -31.43
N TYR A 63 10.05 11.24 -31.24
CA TYR A 63 10.83 11.82 -32.34
C TYR A 63 12.02 10.93 -32.70
N ILE A 64 12.18 10.63 -34.00
CA ILE A 64 13.33 9.91 -34.55
C ILE A 64 14.01 10.79 -35.59
N ASN A 65 15.30 11.07 -35.41
CA ASN A 65 16.11 11.80 -36.40
C ASN A 65 17.61 11.61 -36.14
N THR A 66 18.44 12.14 -37.04
CA THR A 66 19.87 12.37 -36.81
C THR A 66 20.08 13.38 -35.68
N TYR A 67 21.13 13.22 -34.86
CA TYR A 67 21.42 14.13 -33.73
C TYR A 67 22.91 14.42 -33.59
N GLY A 68 23.29 15.65 -33.94
CA GLY A 68 24.69 16.10 -33.86
C GLY A 68 25.62 15.27 -34.75
N ARG A 69 26.48 14.45 -34.13
CA ARG A 69 27.41 13.52 -34.81
C ARG A 69 26.99 12.06 -34.69
N THR A 70 25.86 11.78 -34.07
CA THR A 70 25.29 10.44 -33.94
C THR A 70 24.36 10.20 -35.13
N ASP A 71 24.42 9.00 -35.70
CA ASP A 71 23.65 8.62 -36.89
C ASP A 71 22.15 8.77 -36.74
N LEU A 72 21.53 8.04 -35.80
CA LEU A 72 20.10 8.14 -35.51
C LEU A 72 19.86 8.05 -34.01
N VAL A 73 18.84 8.77 -33.54
CA VAL A 73 18.39 8.70 -32.14
C VAL A 73 16.86 8.58 -32.06
N ILE A 74 16.38 7.89 -31.03
CA ILE A 74 14.97 7.91 -30.63
C ILE A 74 14.87 8.70 -29.33
N HIS A 75 14.09 9.76 -29.33
CA HIS A 75 13.83 10.60 -28.16
C HIS A 75 12.74 9.98 -27.26
N ASN A 76 12.82 10.24 -25.95
CA ASN A 76 11.83 9.77 -24.99
C ASN A 76 10.44 10.39 -25.23
N GLU A 77 10.36 11.59 -25.81
CA GLU A 77 9.09 12.29 -26.13
C GLU A 77 9.04 12.80 -27.58
N LYS A 78 8.04 13.62 -27.90
CA LYS A 78 7.74 14.11 -29.26
C LYS A 78 8.68 15.20 -29.77
N ASP A 79 9.58 15.71 -28.93
CA ASP A 79 10.42 16.85 -29.27
C ASP A 79 11.92 16.56 -29.16
N THR A 80 12.70 17.40 -29.84
CA THR A 80 14.18 17.33 -29.90
C THR A 80 14.88 17.79 -28.62
N LYS A 81 14.15 18.37 -27.66
CA LYS A 81 14.69 18.82 -26.36
C LYS A 81 14.62 17.70 -25.32
N SER A 82 13.71 16.74 -25.51
CA SER A 82 13.57 15.60 -24.63
C SER A 82 14.82 14.70 -24.67
N PRO A 83 15.19 14.06 -23.55
CA PRO A 83 16.37 13.22 -23.50
C PRO A 83 16.34 12.09 -24.55
N VAL A 84 17.52 11.75 -25.07
CA VAL A 84 17.69 10.62 -25.98
C VAL A 84 17.49 9.32 -25.21
N GLY A 85 16.61 8.46 -25.71
CA GLY A 85 16.32 7.14 -25.16
C GLY A 85 17.09 6.00 -25.84
N VAL A 86 17.28 6.08 -27.17
CA VAL A 86 18.01 5.06 -27.95
C VAL A 86 19.01 5.72 -28.88
N LEU A 87 20.23 5.17 -28.93
CA LEU A 87 21.25 5.51 -29.92
C LEU A 87 21.31 4.43 -30.99
N ILE A 88 21.38 4.81 -32.26
CA ILE A 88 21.45 3.88 -33.39
C ILE A 88 22.61 4.29 -34.31
N GLU A 89 23.56 3.39 -34.48
CA GLU A 89 24.66 3.47 -35.44
C GLU A 89 24.32 2.66 -36.70
N VAL A 90 24.39 3.29 -37.88
CA VAL A 90 23.93 2.67 -39.14
C VAL A 90 25.08 2.53 -40.12
N LYS A 91 25.36 1.29 -40.53
CA LYS A 91 26.36 0.98 -41.56
C LYS A 91 25.73 0.59 -42.89
N LYS A 92 26.49 0.75 -43.97
CA LYS A 92 26.08 0.24 -45.28
C LYS A 92 26.05 -1.29 -45.27
N PRO A 93 25.06 -1.96 -45.91
CA PRO A 93 25.01 -3.42 -46.01
C PRO A 93 26.31 -4.09 -46.49
N THR A 94 27.03 -3.43 -47.40
CA THR A 94 28.28 -3.94 -48.00
C THR A 94 29.53 -3.66 -47.16
N ASN A 95 29.44 -2.84 -46.11
CA ASN A 95 30.58 -2.40 -45.29
C ASN A 95 30.93 -3.42 -44.18
N LYS A 96 31.32 -4.63 -44.59
CA LYS A 96 31.61 -5.75 -43.68
C LYS A 96 32.83 -5.52 -42.77
N SER A 97 33.75 -4.65 -43.16
CA SER A 97 34.97 -4.36 -42.38
C SER A 97 34.70 -3.47 -41.17
N GLU A 98 33.67 -2.63 -41.22
CA GLU A 98 33.32 -1.71 -40.12
C GLU A 98 32.17 -2.23 -39.26
N MET A 99 31.33 -3.11 -39.81
CA MET A 99 30.21 -3.76 -39.12
C MET A 99 30.68 -4.86 -38.17
N ILE A 100 29.96 -5.04 -37.07
CA ILE A 100 30.21 -6.15 -36.12
C ILE A 100 29.63 -7.48 -36.63
N SER A 101 30.15 -8.60 -36.13
CA SER A 101 29.60 -9.94 -36.34
C SER A 101 29.39 -10.68 -35.02
N LYS A 102 28.78 -11.87 -35.07
CA LYS A 102 28.57 -12.71 -33.87
C LYS A 102 29.89 -13.19 -33.26
N GLU A 103 30.93 -13.30 -34.08
CA GLU A 103 32.28 -13.74 -33.72
C GLU A 103 33.22 -12.57 -33.41
N ASN A 104 32.92 -11.37 -33.91
CA ASN A 104 33.73 -10.17 -33.71
C ASN A 104 32.87 -8.93 -33.40
N LEU A 105 32.75 -8.60 -32.11
CA LEU A 105 32.11 -7.38 -31.65
C LEU A 105 33.02 -6.15 -31.72
N ASN A 106 34.34 -6.32 -31.78
CA ASN A 106 35.30 -5.21 -31.76
C ASN A 106 35.54 -4.67 -33.18
N ALA A 107 34.51 -4.02 -33.73
CA ALA A 107 34.58 -3.32 -35.01
C ALA A 107 34.35 -1.82 -34.83
N LYS A 108 34.60 -1.06 -35.90
CA LYS A 108 34.49 0.40 -35.90
C LYS A 108 33.09 0.88 -35.46
N ALA A 109 32.02 0.23 -35.93
CA ALA A 109 30.65 0.58 -35.53
C ALA A 109 30.43 0.49 -34.01
N PHE A 110 31.05 -0.49 -33.33
CA PHE A 110 30.97 -0.60 -31.86
C PHE A 110 31.79 0.49 -31.17
N GLN A 111 32.98 0.78 -31.69
CA GLN A 111 33.84 1.85 -31.19
C GLN A 111 33.16 3.23 -31.30
N GLU A 112 32.44 3.47 -32.39
CA GLU A 112 31.59 4.65 -32.61
C GLU A 112 30.42 4.70 -31.61
N LEU A 113 29.72 3.58 -31.42
CA LEU A 113 28.62 3.50 -30.47
C LEU A 113 29.06 3.76 -29.01
N VAL A 114 30.23 3.26 -28.60
CA VAL A 114 30.83 3.55 -27.27
C VAL A 114 31.14 5.04 -27.12
N LEU A 115 31.65 5.69 -28.16
CA LEU A 115 31.90 7.13 -28.14
C LEU A 115 30.60 7.93 -27.94
N TYR A 116 29.54 7.57 -28.67
CA TYR A 116 28.25 8.24 -28.57
C TYR A 116 27.60 8.05 -27.21
N TYR A 117 27.69 6.83 -26.66
CA TYR A 117 27.24 6.52 -25.30
C TYR A 117 27.89 7.43 -24.27
N LEU A 118 29.22 7.55 -24.28
CA LEU A 118 29.95 8.36 -23.30
C LEU A 118 29.64 9.85 -23.43
N ARG A 119 29.47 10.36 -24.66
CA ARG A 119 29.04 11.75 -24.88
C ARG A 119 27.66 12.01 -24.30
N GLU A 120 26.68 11.16 -24.59
CA GLU A 120 25.33 11.31 -24.02
C GLU A 120 25.35 11.20 -22.50
N ARG A 121 25.93 10.13 -21.96
CA ARG A 121 25.90 9.82 -20.53
C ARG A 121 26.64 10.84 -19.69
N LYS A 122 27.82 11.27 -20.14
CA LYS A 122 28.74 12.11 -19.36
C LYS A 122 28.69 13.58 -19.78
N ALA A 123 28.84 13.88 -21.07
CA ALA A 123 28.91 15.27 -21.54
C ALA A 123 27.53 15.95 -21.51
N ASN A 124 26.49 15.23 -21.94
CA ASN A 124 25.11 15.73 -21.94
C ASN A 124 24.34 15.40 -20.65
N LYS A 125 24.99 14.72 -19.68
CA LYS A 125 24.41 14.29 -18.39
C LYS A 125 23.10 13.51 -18.52
N ASN A 126 22.93 12.76 -19.61
CA ASN A 126 21.71 12.01 -19.88
C ASN A 126 21.68 10.68 -19.11
N LEU A 127 20.90 10.63 -18.03
CA LEU A 127 20.71 9.42 -17.22
C LEU A 127 19.63 8.48 -17.78
N GLU A 128 18.90 8.89 -18.82
CA GLU A 128 17.69 8.23 -19.31
C GLU A 128 17.90 7.32 -20.53
N LEU A 129 19.14 7.16 -21.01
CA LEU A 129 19.45 6.24 -22.09
C LEU A 129 19.06 4.79 -21.75
N ARG A 130 18.38 4.11 -22.68
CA ARG A 130 17.76 2.79 -22.49
C ARG A 130 18.47 1.67 -23.26
N TYR A 131 18.67 1.86 -24.57
CA TYR A 131 19.32 0.89 -25.45
C TYR A 131 20.25 1.58 -26.46
N LEU A 132 21.16 0.78 -27.01
CA LEU A 132 22.05 1.15 -28.10
C LEU A 132 21.94 0.11 -29.21
N ILE A 133 21.95 0.56 -30.47
CA ILE A 133 21.74 -0.29 -31.64
C ILE A 133 22.85 -0.09 -32.65
N ILE A 134 23.36 -1.17 -33.22
CA ILE A 134 24.17 -1.16 -34.45
C ILE A 134 23.40 -1.95 -35.50
N THR A 135 23.21 -1.36 -36.68
CA THR A 135 22.53 -2.05 -37.78
C THR A 135 23.14 -1.72 -39.14
N ASN A 136 23.11 -2.67 -40.06
CA ASN A 136 23.37 -2.43 -41.48
C ASN A 136 22.09 -2.51 -42.33
N ILE A 137 20.95 -2.15 -41.74
CA ILE A 137 19.56 -2.41 -42.14
C ILE A 137 19.15 -3.89 -42.13
N ASN A 138 20.04 -4.80 -42.52
CA ASN A 138 19.77 -6.23 -42.59
C ASN A 138 19.92 -6.91 -41.22
N GLU A 139 21.08 -6.75 -40.61
CA GLU A 139 21.45 -7.30 -39.30
C GLU A 139 21.31 -6.21 -38.24
N TRP A 140 20.76 -6.59 -37.09
CA TRP A 140 20.49 -5.69 -35.97
C TRP A 140 21.13 -6.25 -34.70
N PHE A 141 21.95 -5.44 -34.04
CA PHE A 141 22.57 -5.75 -32.76
C PHE A 141 22.15 -4.71 -31.73
N ILE A 142 21.51 -5.15 -30.64
CA ILE A 142 20.93 -4.26 -29.63
C ILE A 142 21.54 -4.56 -28.25
N PHE A 143 21.94 -3.52 -27.54
CA PHE A 143 22.65 -3.55 -26.27
C PHE A 143 21.93 -2.74 -25.20
N ASP A 144 21.84 -3.25 -23.98
CA ASP A 144 21.25 -2.50 -22.85
C ASP A 144 22.21 -1.41 -22.37
N ALA A 145 21.70 -0.19 -22.18
CA ALA A 145 22.50 0.93 -21.69
C ALA A 145 23.04 0.71 -20.26
N GLN A 146 22.41 -0.16 -19.46
CA GLN A 146 22.92 -0.54 -18.13
C GLN A 146 24.18 -1.40 -18.22
N ASP A 147 24.28 -2.27 -19.23
CA ASP A 147 25.48 -3.07 -19.45
C ASP A 147 26.64 -2.17 -19.90
N PHE A 148 26.35 -1.18 -20.75
CA PHE A 148 27.33 -0.15 -21.10
C PHE A 148 27.79 0.67 -19.88
N LYS A 149 26.89 0.97 -18.95
CA LYS A 149 27.25 1.65 -17.69
C LYS A 149 28.24 0.79 -16.90
N LYS A 150 27.90 -0.48 -16.67
CA LYS A 150 28.71 -1.40 -15.87
C LYS A 150 30.07 -1.69 -16.49
N LEU A 151 30.13 -1.91 -17.81
CA LEU A 151 31.33 -2.36 -18.51
C LEU A 151 32.25 -1.21 -18.94
N PHE A 152 31.70 -0.02 -19.21
CA PHE A 152 32.46 1.13 -19.71
C PHE A 152 32.42 2.33 -18.75
N TYR A 153 31.25 2.79 -18.32
CA TYR A 153 31.14 4.03 -17.52
C TYR A 153 31.67 3.90 -16.08
N ASP A 154 31.47 2.75 -15.44
CA ASP A 154 31.91 2.52 -14.06
C ASP A 154 33.44 2.23 -13.97
N ASP A 155 34.11 1.98 -15.11
CA ASP A 155 35.57 1.89 -15.19
C ASP A 155 36.16 3.31 -15.20
N LYS A 156 36.50 3.82 -14.00
CA LYS A 156 37.06 5.16 -13.81
C LYS A 156 38.25 5.45 -14.73
N LYS A 157 39.14 4.47 -14.95
CA LYS A 157 40.32 4.65 -15.81
C LYS A 157 39.92 4.88 -17.26
N PHE A 158 38.92 4.15 -17.74
CA PHE A 158 38.41 4.31 -19.10
C PHE A 158 37.70 5.67 -19.29
N VAL A 159 36.90 6.09 -18.31
CA VAL A 159 36.24 7.40 -18.34
C VAL A 159 37.25 8.55 -18.28
N ASP A 160 38.31 8.43 -17.49
CA ASP A 160 39.38 9.44 -17.43
C ASP A 160 40.08 9.60 -18.79
N LEU A 161 40.35 8.49 -19.50
CA LEU A 161 40.91 8.52 -20.86
C LEU A 161 39.97 9.21 -21.85
N PHE A 162 38.66 8.95 -21.76
CA PHE A 162 37.67 9.64 -22.57
C PHE A 162 37.61 11.14 -22.25
N GLU A 163 37.69 11.55 -20.98
CA GLU A 163 37.70 12.96 -20.59
C GLU A 163 38.94 13.69 -21.10
N GLN A 164 40.11 13.04 -21.08
CA GLN A 164 41.34 13.59 -21.66
C GLN A 164 41.19 13.81 -23.18
N PHE A 165 40.64 12.82 -23.88
CA PHE A 165 40.33 12.92 -25.31
C PHE A 165 39.32 14.06 -25.61
N GLN A 166 38.21 14.11 -24.88
CA GLN A 166 37.14 15.09 -25.08
C GLN A 166 37.61 16.53 -24.79
N ASN A 167 38.49 16.71 -23.79
CA ASN A 167 39.08 18.00 -23.42
C ASN A 167 40.31 18.38 -24.27
N LYS A 168 40.66 17.60 -25.32
CA LYS A 168 41.84 17.79 -26.17
C LYS A 168 43.16 17.89 -25.39
N ARG A 169 43.29 17.10 -24.32
CA ARG A 169 44.49 17.02 -23.47
C ARG A 169 45.43 15.88 -23.87
N SER A 170 45.05 15.08 -24.88
CA SER A 170 45.87 14.04 -25.50
C SER A 170 46.68 14.61 -26.68
N ASP A 171 47.84 14.00 -26.98
CA ASP A 171 48.72 14.39 -28.10
C ASP A 171 48.04 14.26 -29.48
N ASP A 172 47.04 13.37 -29.60
CA ASP A 172 46.14 13.24 -30.75
C ASP A 172 44.68 13.27 -30.28
N SER A 173 43.89 14.21 -30.79
CA SER A 173 42.47 14.39 -30.47
C SER A 173 41.52 13.95 -31.60
N SER A 174 42.00 13.14 -32.55
CA SER A 174 41.19 12.62 -33.65
C SER A 174 40.25 11.51 -33.18
N THR A 175 39.05 11.39 -33.79
CA THR A 175 38.13 10.29 -33.47
C THR A 175 38.72 8.93 -33.78
N ASN A 176 39.62 8.85 -34.77
CA ASN A 176 40.35 7.62 -35.10
C ASN A 176 41.29 7.18 -33.97
N HIS A 177 41.93 8.12 -33.27
CA HIS A 177 42.71 7.83 -32.07
C HIS A 177 41.82 7.24 -30.97
N PHE A 178 40.64 7.84 -30.72
CA PHE A 178 39.70 7.28 -29.74
C PHE A 178 39.28 5.85 -30.12
N TYR A 179 38.93 5.59 -31.38
CA TYR A 179 38.47 4.27 -31.81
C TYR A 179 39.56 3.19 -31.64
N LYS A 180 40.80 3.47 -32.07
CA LYS A 180 41.87 2.48 -32.09
C LYS A 180 42.62 2.33 -30.77
N GLU A 181 42.91 3.44 -30.08
CA GLU A 181 43.80 3.45 -28.92
C GLU A 181 43.05 3.47 -27.58
N ILE A 182 41.77 3.87 -27.57
CA ILE A 182 40.97 3.99 -26.34
C ILE A 182 39.85 2.95 -26.32
N ALA A 183 38.92 2.99 -27.27
CA ALA A 183 37.74 2.14 -27.28
C ALA A 183 38.08 0.67 -27.60
N SER A 184 38.85 0.42 -28.66
CA SER A 184 39.17 -0.96 -29.09
C SER A 184 39.82 -1.81 -28.00
N PRO A 185 40.86 -1.36 -27.26
CA PRO A 185 41.46 -2.14 -26.17
C PRO A 185 40.48 -2.44 -25.03
N GLN A 186 39.60 -1.50 -24.70
CA GLN A 186 38.61 -1.70 -23.64
C GLN A 186 37.53 -2.68 -24.07
N ILE A 187 37.05 -2.60 -25.32
CA ILE A 187 36.09 -3.57 -25.87
C ILE A 187 36.70 -4.97 -25.87
N GLU A 188 37.95 -5.11 -26.31
CA GLU A 188 38.65 -6.41 -26.34
C GLU A 188 38.74 -7.05 -24.95
N LYS A 189 38.98 -6.25 -23.91
CA LYS A 189 39.05 -6.69 -22.52
C LYS A 189 37.72 -7.23 -21.98
N VAL A 190 36.58 -6.71 -22.46
CA VAL A 190 35.25 -7.05 -21.92
C VAL A 190 34.36 -7.81 -22.89
N LYS A 191 34.83 -8.13 -24.12
CA LYS A 191 34.02 -8.68 -25.21
C LYS A 191 33.19 -9.92 -24.84
N ASP A 192 33.76 -10.83 -24.04
CA ASP A 192 33.09 -12.07 -23.61
C ASP A 192 31.99 -11.83 -22.56
N GLN A 193 31.94 -10.62 -21.98
CA GLN A 193 30.97 -10.20 -20.99
C GLN A 193 29.86 -9.32 -21.59
N ILE A 194 29.90 -8.97 -22.88
CA ILE A 194 28.92 -8.06 -23.52
C ILE A 194 27.66 -8.85 -23.91
N PRO A 195 26.54 -8.71 -23.20
CA PRO A 195 25.28 -9.27 -23.67
C PRO A 195 24.72 -8.43 -24.81
N TYR A 196 24.15 -9.08 -25.81
CA TYR A 196 23.47 -8.41 -26.92
C TYR A 196 22.36 -9.27 -27.49
N THR A 197 21.37 -8.60 -28.07
CA THR A 197 20.29 -9.21 -28.84
C THR A 197 20.58 -9.07 -30.32
N HIS A 198 20.37 -10.14 -31.09
CA HIS A 198 20.63 -10.14 -32.52
C HIS A 198 19.49 -10.76 -33.32
N PHE A 199 19.15 -10.14 -34.45
CA PHE A 199 18.30 -10.72 -35.50
C PHE A 199 18.68 -10.19 -36.88
N ASP A 200 18.33 -10.96 -37.91
CA ASP A 200 18.45 -10.58 -39.32
C ASP A 200 17.05 -10.46 -39.92
N ILE A 201 16.72 -9.31 -40.53
CA ILE A 201 15.38 -9.09 -41.10
C ILE A 201 15.08 -10.04 -42.27
N ARG A 202 16.12 -10.54 -42.95
CA ARG A 202 15.99 -11.43 -44.11
C ARG A 202 15.46 -12.81 -43.72
N ASP A 203 15.70 -13.23 -42.47
CA ASP A 203 15.18 -14.49 -41.93
C ASP A 203 13.63 -14.50 -41.87
N TYR A 204 13.01 -13.32 -41.86
CA TYR A 204 11.55 -13.15 -41.78
C TYR A 204 10.87 -13.01 -43.14
N ASP A 205 11.59 -12.81 -44.26
CA ASP A 205 11.01 -12.51 -45.58
C ASP A 205 10.00 -13.57 -46.04
N LYS A 206 10.35 -14.86 -45.91
CA LYS A 206 9.45 -15.98 -46.26
C LYS A 206 8.18 -15.99 -45.42
N ILE A 207 8.28 -15.68 -44.13
CA ILE A 207 7.17 -15.66 -43.19
C ILE A 207 6.24 -14.48 -43.52
N MET A 208 6.82 -13.30 -43.78
CA MET A 208 6.09 -12.08 -44.12
C MET A 208 5.25 -12.23 -45.40
N ARG A 209 5.79 -12.91 -46.42
CA ARG A 209 5.13 -13.10 -47.72
C ARG A 209 4.19 -14.31 -47.80
N ASN A 210 4.14 -15.14 -46.75
CA ASN A 210 3.21 -16.26 -46.67
C ASN A 210 1.78 -15.76 -46.33
N LYS A 211 0.76 -16.50 -46.81
CA LYS A 211 -0.65 -16.32 -46.48
C LYS A 211 -1.13 -17.17 -45.29
N ASP A 212 -0.29 -18.06 -44.77
CA ASP A 212 -0.61 -18.87 -43.59
C ASP A 212 -0.65 -17.99 -42.33
N LYS A 213 -1.84 -17.92 -41.72
CA LYS A 213 -2.09 -17.12 -40.51
C LYS A 213 -1.38 -17.66 -39.28
N GLU A 214 -1.06 -18.96 -39.24
CA GLU A 214 -0.38 -19.58 -38.10
C GLU A 214 1.10 -19.14 -38.05
N ASP A 215 1.71 -18.90 -39.20
CA ASP A 215 3.10 -18.43 -39.33
C ASP A 215 3.29 -17.00 -38.80
N ASP A 216 2.23 -16.17 -38.80
CA ASP A 216 2.27 -14.79 -38.30
C ASP A 216 2.62 -14.72 -36.81
N ARG A 217 2.38 -15.79 -36.03
CA ARG A 217 2.76 -15.84 -34.62
C ARG A 217 4.27 -15.67 -34.42
N LYS A 218 5.09 -16.05 -35.40
CA LYS A 218 6.56 -15.88 -35.37
C LYS A 218 6.98 -14.41 -35.46
N LEU A 219 6.08 -13.52 -35.88
CA LEU A 219 6.33 -12.09 -36.03
C LEU A 219 6.09 -11.30 -34.73
N ILE A 220 5.32 -11.85 -33.78
CA ILE A 220 4.92 -11.17 -32.54
C ILE A 220 6.15 -10.68 -31.76
N ALA A 221 7.16 -11.54 -31.60
CA ALA A 221 8.36 -11.19 -30.87
C ALA A 221 9.14 -10.06 -31.55
N LEU A 222 9.25 -10.07 -32.88
CA LEU A 222 9.96 -9.01 -33.60
C LEU A 222 9.19 -7.68 -33.57
N TYR A 223 7.88 -7.73 -33.79
CA TYR A 223 6.96 -6.59 -33.67
C TYR A 223 7.13 -5.91 -32.30
N LYS A 224 6.95 -6.66 -31.22
CA LYS A 224 7.09 -6.13 -29.85
C LYS A 224 8.49 -5.64 -29.54
N PHE A 225 9.51 -6.33 -30.02
CA PHE A 225 10.90 -5.97 -29.74
C PHE A 225 11.26 -4.59 -30.31
N LEU A 226 10.73 -4.24 -31.48
CA LEU A 226 10.95 -2.93 -32.13
C LEU A 226 10.00 -1.83 -31.62
N SER A 227 9.09 -2.15 -30.70
CA SER A 227 8.12 -1.19 -30.20
C SER A 227 8.71 -0.20 -29.19
N PRO A 228 8.08 0.98 -28.99
CA PRO A 228 8.47 1.96 -27.97
C PRO A 228 8.43 1.36 -26.56
N ILE A 229 7.48 0.46 -26.30
CA ILE A 229 7.38 -0.26 -25.04
C ILE A 229 8.69 -0.92 -24.66
N HIS A 230 9.30 -1.65 -25.60
CA HIS A 230 10.57 -2.33 -25.35
C HIS A 230 11.75 -1.35 -25.44
N LEU A 231 11.94 -0.69 -26.59
CA LEU A 231 13.15 0.08 -26.87
C LEU A 231 13.28 1.36 -26.04
N LEU A 232 12.19 1.99 -25.61
CA LEU A 232 12.23 3.14 -24.69
C LEU A 232 11.98 2.71 -23.24
N LYS A 233 11.87 1.40 -22.99
CA LYS A 233 11.45 0.84 -21.70
C LYS A 233 10.25 1.62 -21.18
N LEU A 234 9.20 1.81 -21.98
CA LEU A 234 7.95 2.42 -21.49
C LEU A 234 7.19 1.43 -20.62
N SER A 235 6.31 1.92 -19.75
CA SER A 235 5.35 1.02 -19.11
C SER A 235 4.39 0.51 -20.19
N PHE A 236 4.22 -0.81 -20.26
CA PHE A 236 3.14 -1.46 -21.02
C PHE A 236 1.97 -1.82 -20.09
N ALA A 237 1.91 -1.12 -18.97
CA ALA A 237 0.85 -1.16 -17.99
C ALA A 237 -0.43 -0.59 -18.62
N LYS A 238 -1.08 -1.37 -19.49
CA LYS A 238 -2.39 -1.85 -19.07
C LYS A 238 -2.06 -2.84 -17.98
N ASP A 239 -2.20 -2.43 -16.72
CA ASP A 239 -2.18 -3.44 -15.67
C ASP A 239 -3.21 -4.48 -16.12
N TYR A 240 -2.81 -5.74 -16.32
CA TYR A 240 -3.78 -6.78 -16.66
C TYR A 240 -4.83 -6.94 -15.54
N ASN A 241 -4.57 -6.31 -14.39
CA ASN A 241 -5.42 -6.20 -13.22
C ASN A 241 -6.27 -4.91 -13.25
N GLU A 242 -6.08 -3.98 -14.20
CA GLU A 242 -6.91 -2.78 -14.33
C GLU A 242 -8.36 -3.15 -14.64
N LEU A 243 -9.28 -2.52 -13.91
CA LEU A 243 -10.70 -2.75 -14.05
C LEU A 243 -11.17 -2.44 -15.49
N ASN A 244 -11.69 -3.45 -16.18
CA ASN A 244 -12.44 -3.22 -17.41
C ASN A 244 -13.76 -2.50 -17.06
N LYS A 245 -13.77 -1.17 -17.24
CA LYS A 245 -14.88 -0.29 -16.85
C LYS A 245 -16.19 -0.64 -17.55
N GLU A 246 -16.13 -1.13 -18.79
CA GLU A 246 -17.31 -1.51 -19.56
C GLU A 246 -17.92 -2.81 -19.02
N PHE A 247 -17.09 -3.84 -18.84
CA PHE A 247 -17.50 -5.11 -18.23
C PHE A 247 -18.09 -4.89 -16.84
N TYR A 248 -17.39 -4.12 -16.00
CA TYR A 248 -17.82 -3.82 -14.63
C TYR A 248 -19.16 -3.08 -14.58
N ALA A 249 -19.33 -2.02 -15.37
CA ALA A 249 -20.58 -1.24 -15.37
C ALA A 249 -21.78 -2.05 -15.86
N GLU A 250 -21.58 -2.92 -16.87
CA GLU A 250 -22.63 -3.80 -17.37
C GLU A 250 -22.97 -4.92 -16.37
N LEU A 251 -21.98 -5.49 -15.67
CA LEU A 251 -22.21 -6.48 -14.61
C LEU A 251 -23.01 -5.90 -13.44
N LEU A 252 -22.68 -4.67 -12.99
CA LEU A 252 -23.48 -3.97 -11.97
C LEU A 252 -24.93 -3.79 -12.43
N HIS A 253 -25.15 -3.45 -13.70
CA HIS A 253 -26.49 -3.30 -14.25
C HIS A 253 -27.30 -4.60 -14.19
N ILE A 254 -26.70 -5.75 -14.55
CA ILE A 254 -27.30 -7.08 -14.47
C ILE A 254 -27.65 -7.46 -13.02
N LEU A 255 -26.77 -7.13 -12.07
CA LEU A 255 -27.01 -7.35 -10.64
C LEU A 255 -28.15 -6.49 -10.09
N GLY A 256 -28.36 -5.29 -10.62
CA GLY A 256 -29.34 -4.31 -10.09
C GLY A 256 -28.70 -3.15 -9.32
N LEU A 257 -27.39 -2.95 -9.50
CA LEU A 257 -26.57 -1.95 -8.81
C LEU A 257 -26.18 -0.80 -9.75
N GLU A 258 -25.81 0.34 -9.17
CA GLU A 258 -25.18 1.46 -9.88
C GLU A 258 -24.05 2.09 -9.06
N GLU A 259 -23.03 2.61 -9.74
CA GLU A 259 -21.95 3.40 -9.11
C GLU A 259 -22.38 4.87 -9.04
N VAL A 260 -22.43 5.42 -7.83
CA VAL A 260 -22.76 6.82 -7.56
C VAL A 260 -21.53 7.52 -6.99
N LYS A 261 -21.28 8.75 -7.43
CA LYS A 261 -20.19 9.58 -6.91
C LYS A 261 -20.74 10.52 -5.85
N GLU A 262 -20.21 10.43 -4.64
CA GLU A 262 -20.50 11.35 -3.54
C GLU A 262 -19.19 12.02 -3.11
N LYS A 263 -19.08 13.33 -3.33
CA LYS A 263 -17.82 14.10 -3.22
C LYS A 263 -16.70 13.53 -4.13
N SER A 264 -15.53 13.20 -3.55
CA SER A 264 -14.39 12.59 -4.25
C SER A 264 -14.43 11.05 -4.27
N GLN A 265 -15.35 10.41 -3.54
CA GLN A 265 -15.44 8.96 -3.41
C GLN A 265 -16.60 8.39 -4.26
N LYS A 266 -16.44 7.12 -4.65
CA LYS A 266 -17.43 6.36 -5.43
C LYS A 266 -18.06 5.32 -4.50
N PHE A 267 -19.34 5.08 -4.68
CA PHE A 267 -20.11 4.10 -3.90
C PHE A 267 -20.95 3.25 -4.83
N ILE A 268 -21.05 1.96 -4.52
CA ILE A 268 -21.99 1.06 -5.21
C ILE A 268 -23.25 0.97 -4.38
N VAL A 269 -24.37 1.32 -4.99
CA VAL A 269 -25.66 1.36 -4.34
C VAL A 269 -26.69 0.60 -5.16
N ARG A 270 -27.74 0.12 -4.49
CA ARG A 270 -28.95 -0.38 -5.15
C ARG A 270 -29.53 0.74 -6.01
N LYS A 271 -29.98 0.41 -7.23
CA LYS A 271 -30.61 1.39 -8.11
C LYS A 271 -31.79 2.10 -7.41
N SER A 272 -31.92 3.40 -7.67
CA SER A 272 -33.05 4.20 -7.19
C SER A 272 -34.41 3.60 -7.61
N GLN A 273 -35.45 3.76 -6.80
CA GLN A 273 -36.74 3.06 -6.94
C GLN A 273 -37.38 3.16 -8.35
N GLY A 274 -37.21 4.27 -9.07
CA GLY A 274 -37.72 4.45 -10.44
C GLY A 274 -36.86 3.84 -11.56
N LYS A 275 -35.67 3.33 -11.23
CA LYS A 275 -34.71 2.69 -12.16
C LYS A 275 -34.48 1.20 -11.86
N ARG A 276 -35.14 0.66 -10.82
CA ARG A 276 -35.05 -0.76 -10.47
C ARG A 276 -35.73 -1.59 -11.56
N ASP A 277 -35.08 -2.69 -11.91
CA ASP A 277 -35.60 -3.66 -12.88
C ASP A 277 -35.84 -4.96 -12.12
N ASN A 278 -37.10 -5.41 -12.06
CA ASN A 278 -37.49 -6.65 -11.35
C ASN A 278 -36.81 -7.88 -11.94
N GLY A 279 -36.28 -7.80 -13.17
CA GLY A 279 -35.45 -8.84 -13.75
C GLY A 279 -34.03 -8.88 -13.19
N SER A 280 -33.49 -7.81 -12.60
CA SER A 280 -32.13 -7.87 -12.05
C SER A 280 -31.99 -8.91 -10.94
N ILE A 281 -30.81 -9.53 -10.82
CA ILE A 281 -30.60 -10.71 -9.95
C ILE A 281 -30.97 -10.40 -8.49
N ILE A 282 -30.56 -9.22 -7.99
CA ILE A 282 -30.87 -8.80 -6.61
C ILE A 282 -32.36 -8.56 -6.42
N GLU A 283 -33.03 -7.88 -7.35
CA GLU A 283 -34.47 -7.61 -7.22
C GLU A 283 -35.29 -8.90 -7.30
N ASN A 284 -34.90 -9.84 -8.17
CA ASN A 284 -35.49 -11.17 -8.26
C ASN A 284 -35.34 -11.93 -6.92
N ALA A 285 -34.14 -11.92 -6.34
CA ALA A 285 -33.88 -12.53 -5.04
C ALA A 285 -34.68 -11.86 -3.89
N ILE A 286 -34.77 -10.53 -3.86
CA ILE A 286 -35.56 -9.79 -2.86
C ILE A 286 -37.03 -10.19 -2.92
N ASN A 287 -37.61 -10.24 -4.13
CA ASN A 287 -39.01 -10.59 -4.32
C ASN A 287 -39.32 -12.01 -3.80
N GLU A 288 -38.43 -12.97 -4.06
CA GLU A 288 -38.61 -14.35 -3.60
C GLU A 288 -38.37 -14.52 -2.09
N LEU A 289 -37.38 -13.82 -1.53
CA LEU A 289 -37.13 -13.80 -0.09
C LEU A 289 -38.32 -13.24 0.69
N ASP A 290 -38.90 -12.15 0.20
CA ASP A 290 -40.05 -11.49 0.81
C ASP A 290 -41.33 -12.31 0.64
N ALA A 291 -41.61 -12.82 -0.58
CA ALA A 291 -42.79 -13.62 -0.86
C ALA A 291 -42.86 -14.92 -0.04
N MET A 292 -41.71 -15.50 0.29
CA MET A 292 -41.62 -16.74 1.06
C MET A 292 -41.35 -16.54 2.56
N ASP A 293 -41.27 -15.30 3.06
CA ASP A 293 -40.94 -14.93 4.45
C ASP A 293 -39.71 -15.68 5.01
N LYS A 294 -38.67 -15.81 4.18
CA LYS A 294 -37.49 -16.65 4.49
C LYS A 294 -36.54 -16.02 5.50
N LEU A 295 -36.63 -14.71 5.70
CA LEU A 295 -35.83 -13.97 6.65
C LEU A 295 -36.07 -14.42 8.10
N SER A 296 -37.28 -14.88 8.42
CA SER A 296 -37.64 -15.40 9.75
C SER A 296 -36.83 -16.62 10.19
N MET A 297 -36.22 -17.35 9.24
CA MET A 297 -35.42 -18.56 9.50
C MET A 297 -33.98 -18.24 9.94
N LEU A 298 -33.53 -16.98 9.83
CA LEU A 298 -32.17 -16.57 10.18
C LEU A 298 -32.06 -16.14 11.65
N SER A 299 -31.26 -16.88 12.42
CA SER A 299 -31.05 -16.60 13.85
C SER A 299 -30.35 -15.27 14.15
N ASN A 300 -29.55 -14.74 13.22
CA ASN A 300 -28.73 -13.53 13.39
C ASN A 300 -29.07 -12.40 12.40
N ILE A 301 -30.35 -12.23 12.04
CA ILE A 301 -30.73 -11.31 10.95
C ILE A 301 -30.32 -9.84 11.14
N LYS A 302 -30.15 -9.39 12.38
CA LYS A 302 -29.71 -8.02 12.70
C LYS A 302 -28.33 -7.67 12.12
N GLN A 303 -27.50 -8.65 11.77
CA GLN A 303 -26.21 -8.40 11.10
C GLN A 303 -26.38 -7.85 9.69
N TYR A 304 -27.53 -8.08 9.05
CA TYR A 304 -27.83 -7.62 7.69
C TYR A 304 -28.55 -6.26 7.66
N GLY A 305 -28.60 -5.54 8.78
CA GLY A 305 -29.18 -4.19 8.85
C GLY A 305 -30.22 -4.04 9.95
N ASN A 306 -30.57 -2.77 10.20
CA ASN A 306 -31.48 -2.39 11.28
C ASN A 306 -32.95 -2.40 10.85
N THR A 307 -33.23 -2.21 9.56
CA THR A 307 -34.59 -2.24 9.00
C THR A 307 -34.84 -3.53 8.21
N TYR A 308 -36.11 -3.89 8.03
CA TYR A 308 -36.48 -5.07 7.25
C TYR A 308 -36.06 -4.95 5.77
N GLU A 309 -36.18 -3.75 5.18
CA GLU A 309 -35.69 -3.47 3.82
C GLU A 309 -34.16 -3.62 3.71
N ASP A 310 -33.40 -3.13 4.70
CA ASP A 310 -31.94 -3.32 4.73
C ASP A 310 -31.58 -4.81 4.82
N GLN A 311 -32.30 -5.55 5.66
CA GLN A 311 -32.10 -7.00 5.84
C GLN A 311 -32.39 -7.77 4.57
N LEU A 312 -33.52 -7.51 3.90
CA LEU A 312 -33.85 -8.10 2.60
C LEU A 312 -32.78 -7.82 1.57
N TYR A 313 -32.38 -6.56 1.42
CA TYR A 313 -31.39 -6.16 0.43
C TYR A 313 -30.01 -6.79 0.70
N ASN A 314 -29.50 -6.71 1.93
CA ASN A 314 -28.15 -7.21 2.23
C ASN A 314 -28.09 -8.76 2.17
N VAL A 315 -29.17 -9.48 2.54
CA VAL A 315 -29.25 -10.94 2.34
C VAL A 315 -29.31 -11.29 0.85
N ALA A 316 -30.14 -10.59 0.07
CA ALA A 316 -30.22 -10.79 -1.38
C ALA A 316 -28.88 -10.48 -2.09
N LEU A 317 -28.17 -9.45 -1.64
CA LEU A 317 -26.86 -9.07 -2.15
C LEU A 317 -25.82 -10.17 -1.89
N ASP A 318 -25.74 -10.71 -0.66
CA ASP A 318 -24.79 -11.78 -0.30
C ASP A 318 -25.04 -13.07 -1.10
N LEU A 319 -26.31 -13.46 -1.26
CA LEU A 319 -26.71 -14.58 -2.12
C LEU A 319 -26.32 -14.33 -3.59
N SER A 320 -26.67 -13.15 -4.12
CA SER A 320 -26.39 -12.78 -5.52
C SER A 320 -24.90 -12.76 -5.82
N ILE A 321 -24.08 -12.23 -4.92
CA ILE A 321 -22.62 -12.26 -5.03
C ILE A 321 -22.12 -13.70 -5.02
N THR A 322 -22.59 -14.53 -4.07
CA THR A 322 -22.19 -15.94 -3.99
C THR A 322 -22.49 -16.70 -5.30
N TRP A 323 -23.67 -16.49 -5.89
CA TRP A 323 -24.06 -17.11 -7.16
C TRP A 323 -23.26 -16.60 -8.35
N VAL A 324 -23.08 -15.28 -8.48
CA VAL A 324 -22.28 -14.71 -9.58
C VAL A 324 -20.81 -15.10 -9.46
N ASN A 325 -20.25 -15.21 -8.25
CA ASN A 325 -18.91 -15.74 -8.02
C ASN A 325 -18.74 -17.15 -8.60
N ARG A 326 -19.71 -18.04 -8.35
CA ARG A 326 -19.70 -19.40 -8.91
C ARG A 326 -19.77 -19.38 -10.44
N VAL A 327 -20.64 -18.56 -11.03
CA VAL A 327 -20.76 -18.45 -12.50
C VAL A 327 -19.46 -17.94 -13.13
N LEU A 328 -18.86 -16.89 -12.57
CA LEU A 328 -17.60 -16.33 -13.08
C LEU A 328 -16.43 -17.32 -12.93
N PHE A 329 -16.35 -18.04 -11.80
CA PHE A 329 -15.38 -19.11 -11.63
C PHE A 329 -15.54 -20.19 -12.71
N LEU A 330 -16.77 -20.62 -12.95
CA LEU A 330 -17.06 -21.62 -13.98
C LEU A 330 -16.76 -21.12 -15.38
N LYS A 331 -16.87 -19.81 -15.64
CA LYS A 331 -16.50 -19.24 -16.94
C LYS A 331 -15.00 -19.30 -17.19
N LEU A 332 -14.19 -19.05 -16.16
CA LEU A 332 -12.73 -19.25 -16.22
C LEU A 332 -12.39 -20.73 -16.45
N LEU A 333 -13.03 -21.63 -15.71
CA LEU A 333 -12.82 -23.08 -15.86
C LEU A 333 -13.19 -23.55 -17.26
N GLU A 334 -14.35 -23.13 -17.78
CA GLU A 334 -14.79 -23.44 -19.13
C GLU A 334 -13.76 -22.99 -20.18
N ALA A 335 -13.32 -21.73 -20.10
CA ALA A 335 -12.33 -21.18 -21.03
C ALA A 335 -11.02 -21.99 -21.01
N GLN A 336 -10.60 -22.43 -19.83
CA GLN A 336 -9.41 -23.25 -19.67
C GLN A 336 -9.58 -24.67 -20.22
N ILE A 337 -10.70 -25.33 -19.96
CA ILE A 337 -10.98 -26.66 -20.51
C ILE A 337 -11.05 -26.60 -22.03
N ILE A 338 -11.70 -25.59 -22.60
CA ILE A 338 -11.74 -25.37 -24.06
C ILE A 338 -10.33 -25.20 -24.62
N LYS A 339 -9.46 -24.45 -23.93
CA LYS A 339 -8.06 -24.26 -24.31
C LYS A 339 -7.26 -25.56 -24.28
N TYR A 340 -7.45 -26.41 -23.26
CA TYR A 340 -6.77 -27.71 -23.16
C TYR A 340 -7.15 -28.69 -24.28
N HIS A 341 -8.20 -28.38 -25.05
CA HIS A 341 -8.68 -29.15 -26.18
C HIS A 341 -8.68 -28.33 -27.48
N ASP A 342 -7.64 -27.50 -27.68
CA ASP A 342 -7.38 -26.76 -28.92
C ASP A 342 -8.57 -25.90 -29.39
N GLY A 343 -9.33 -25.30 -28.47
CA GLY A 343 -10.45 -24.42 -28.78
C GLY A 343 -11.77 -25.15 -29.10
N ASN A 344 -11.86 -26.46 -28.83
CA ASN A 344 -13.05 -27.24 -29.14
C ASN A 344 -14.28 -26.83 -28.29
N LYS A 345 -15.26 -26.19 -28.94
CA LYS A 345 -16.49 -25.69 -28.31
C LYS A 345 -17.40 -26.77 -27.69
N LYS A 346 -17.19 -28.07 -27.97
CA LYS A 346 -17.95 -29.16 -27.31
C LYS A 346 -17.73 -29.21 -25.80
N TYR A 347 -16.62 -28.64 -25.33
CA TYR A 347 -16.30 -28.53 -23.91
C TYR A 347 -16.92 -27.29 -23.25
N SER A 348 -17.68 -26.48 -24.00
CA SER A 348 -18.50 -25.42 -23.42
C SER A 348 -19.71 -26.00 -22.69
N PHE A 349 -20.01 -25.46 -21.52
CA PHE A 349 -21.10 -25.88 -20.64
C PHE A 349 -21.85 -24.71 -19.99
N LEU A 350 -21.34 -23.48 -20.05
CA LEU A 350 -21.99 -22.25 -19.59
C LEU A 350 -22.56 -21.47 -20.78
N SER A 351 -23.55 -22.04 -21.44
CA SER A 351 -24.16 -21.46 -22.63
C SER A 351 -25.68 -21.60 -22.59
N THR A 352 -26.39 -20.78 -23.37
CA THR A 352 -27.86 -20.75 -23.38
C THR A 352 -28.49 -22.03 -23.94
N ASP A 353 -27.73 -22.87 -24.66
CA ASP A 353 -28.18 -24.20 -25.11
C ASP A 353 -28.02 -25.29 -24.03
N LYS A 354 -27.13 -25.08 -23.05
CA LYS A 354 -26.88 -26.02 -21.95
C LYS A 354 -27.58 -25.64 -20.65
N ILE A 355 -27.91 -24.36 -20.47
CA ILE A 355 -28.54 -23.85 -19.26
C ILE A 355 -29.76 -23.03 -19.69
N GLU A 356 -30.95 -23.64 -19.57
CA GLU A 356 -32.21 -23.03 -20.00
C GLU A 356 -32.83 -22.15 -18.91
N GLY A 357 -32.54 -22.43 -17.64
CA GLY A 357 -33.09 -21.74 -16.47
C GLY A 357 -32.23 -21.94 -15.22
N TYR A 358 -32.65 -21.32 -14.11
CA TYR A 358 -31.90 -21.39 -12.86
C TYR A 358 -31.85 -22.79 -12.23
N ASP A 359 -32.82 -23.67 -12.53
CA ASP A 359 -32.81 -25.08 -12.11
C ASP A 359 -31.63 -25.88 -12.71
N ASP A 360 -31.32 -25.63 -13.99
CA ASP A 360 -30.16 -26.24 -14.66
C ASP A 360 -28.86 -25.75 -14.02
N LEU A 361 -28.77 -24.44 -13.74
CA LEU A 361 -27.60 -23.84 -13.10
C LEU A 361 -27.40 -24.36 -11.67
N ASN A 362 -28.49 -24.50 -10.91
CA ASN A 362 -28.48 -25.12 -9.58
C ASN A 362 -28.03 -26.59 -9.63
N SER A 363 -28.50 -27.33 -10.62
CA SER A 363 -28.11 -28.74 -10.84
C SER A 363 -26.63 -28.85 -11.22
N LEU A 364 -26.12 -27.92 -12.05
CA LEU A 364 -24.70 -27.84 -12.39
C LEU A 364 -23.85 -27.64 -11.12
N PHE A 365 -24.24 -26.70 -10.23
CA PHE A 365 -23.53 -26.46 -8.96
C PHE A 365 -23.50 -27.71 -8.07
N PHE A 366 -24.66 -28.26 -7.71
CA PHE A 366 -24.75 -29.20 -6.60
C PHE A 366 -24.85 -30.67 -6.99
N GLN A 367 -25.17 -30.98 -8.25
CA GLN A 367 -25.30 -32.36 -8.73
C GLN A 367 -24.17 -32.78 -9.67
N ILE A 368 -23.52 -31.85 -10.36
CA ILE A 368 -22.42 -32.14 -11.30
C ILE A 368 -21.06 -31.78 -10.69
N LEU A 369 -20.84 -30.51 -10.32
CA LEU A 369 -19.55 -30.02 -9.85
C LEU A 369 -19.20 -30.50 -8.44
N ALA A 370 -20.21 -30.67 -7.58
CA ALA A 370 -20.05 -31.12 -6.20
C ALA A 370 -20.09 -32.66 -6.01
N ARG A 371 -20.14 -33.44 -7.10
CA ARG A 371 -20.18 -34.92 -7.07
C ARG A 371 -19.18 -35.55 -8.03
N LYS A 372 -18.52 -36.62 -7.60
CA LYS A 372 -17.64 -37.44 -8.45
C LYS A 372 -18.43 -38.03 -9.61
N GLU A 373 -17.79 -38.15 -10.77
CA GLU A 373 -18.41 -38.60 -12.03
C GLU A 373 -19.13 -39.95 -11.90
N ASP A 374 -18.57 -40.86 -11.13
CA ASP A 374 -19.09 -42.20 -10.82
C ASP A 374 -20.24 -42.19 -9.81
N GLU A 375 -20.38 -41.12 -9.01
CA GLU A 375 -21.46 -40.92 -8.04
C GLU A 375 -22.62 -40.06 -8.61
N ARG A 376 -22.48 -39.55 -9.84
CA ARG A 376 -23.52 -38.80 -10.54
C ARG A 376 -24.66 -39.74 -10.92
N ARG A 377 -25.89 -39.33 -10.58
CA ARG A 377 -27.11 -40.07 -10.95
C ARG A 377 -27.21 -40.18 -12.47
N ASP A 378 -27.56 -41.37 -12.97
CA ASP A 378 -27.75 -41.60 -14.39
C ASP A 378 -28.98 -40.83 -14.92
N GLY A 379 -28.88 -40.29 -16.14
CA GLY A 379 -29.93 -39.51 -16.79
C GLY A 379 -29.40 -38.34 -17.64
N ASN A 380 -30.34 -37.56 -18.18
CA ASN A 380 -30.06 -36.47 -19.14
C ASN A 380 -29.01 -35.46 -18.65
N LEU A 381 -28.99 -35.12 -17.36
CA LEU A 381 -28.01 -34.18 -16.78
C LEU A 381 -26.56 -34.67 -16.89
N LYS A 382 -26.33 -35.99 -16.71
CA LYS A 382 -24.99 -36.59 -16.79
C LYS A 382 -24.45 -36.58 -18.23
N GLU A 383 -25.33 -36.77 -19.22
CA GLU A 383 -24.99 -36.67 -20.64
C GLU A 383 -24.76 -35.20 -21.04
N LYS A 384 -25.66 -34.30 -20.62
CA LYS A 384 -25.63 -32.85 -20.91
C LYS A 384 -24.30 -32.21 -20.48
N PHE A 385 -23.78 -32.61 -19.31
CA PHE A 385 -22.56 -32.10 -18.67
C PHE A 385 -21.44 -33.15 -18.57
N SER A 386 -21.36 -34.07 -19.53
CA SER A 386 -20.39 -35.18 -19.53
C SER A 386 -18.92 -34.75 -19.52
N HIS A 387 -18.61 -33.55 -19.99
CA HIS A 387 -17.25 -33.00 -20.01
C HIS A 387 -16.92 -32.08 -18.82
N VAL A 388 -17.84 -31.93 -17.86
CA VAL A 388 -17.65 -31.07 -16.69
C VAL A 388 -16.99 -31.88 -15.55
N PRO A 389 -15.83 -31.45 -15.02
CA PRO A 389 -15.11 -32.18 -13.99
C PRO A 389 -15.81 -32.08 -12.62
N TYR A 390 -15.40 -32.94 -11.69
CA TYR A 390 -15.70 -32.79 -10.28
C TYR A 390 -14.71 -31.81 -9.64
N LEU A 391 -15.20 -30.89 -8.82
CA LEU A 391 -14.37 -29.97 -8.04
C LEU A 391 -14.61 -30.28 -6.55
N ASN A 392 -13.62 -30.87 -5.88
CA ASN A 392 -13.64 -31.17 -4.45
C ASN A 392 -13.55 -29.89 -3.58
N SER A 393 -14.38 -28.89 -3.86
CA SER A 393 -14.32 -27.55 -3.29
C SER A 393 -15.62 -27.19 -2.57
N SER A 394 -15.47 -26.56 -1.41
CA SER A 394 -16.55 -25.90 -0.65
C SER A 394 -17.29 -24.83 -1.45
N LEU A 395 -16.67 -24.27 -2.50
CA LEU A 395 -17.31 -23.28 -3.38
C LEU A 395 -18.63 -23.79 -3.96
N PHE A 396 -18.73 -25.08 -4.25
CA PHE A 396 -19.93 -25.72 -4.81
C PHE A 396 -20.71 -26.57 -3.79
N GLU A 397 -20.46 -26.37 -2.50
CA GLU A 397 -21.35 -26.89 -1.45
C GLU A 397 -22.42 -25.85 -1.10
N PRO A 398 -23.67 -26.26 -0.78
CA PRO A 398 -24.71 -25.32 -0.36
C PRO A 398 -24.26 -24.57 0.90
N THR A 399 -24.30 -23.24 0.84
CA THR A 399 -23.97 -22.41 2.01
C THR A 399 -25.08 -22.46 3.06
N GLU A 400 -24.78 -22.10 4.32
CA GLU A 400 -25.80 -21.99 5.36
C GLU A 400 -26.91 -21.01 4.94
N LEU A 401 -26.55 -19.87 4.33
CA LEU A 401 -27.51 -18.87 3.88
C LEU A 401 -28.46 -19.44 2.81
N GLU A 402 -27.93 -20.13 1.79
CA GLU A 402 -28.75 -20.80 0.77
C GLU A 402 -29.64 -21.90 1.35
N GLY A 403 -29.16 -22.61 2.38
CA GLY A 403 -29.91 -23.66 3.07
C GLY A 403 -31.08 -23.14 3.90
N TYR A 404 -30.90 -22.00 4.60
CA TYR A 404 -31.96 -21.39 5.42
C TYR A 404 -32.93 -20.51 4.64
N THR A 405 -32.49 -19.93 3.51
CA THR A 405 -33.28 -18.97 2.74
C THR A 405 -33.75 -19.52 1.39
N ILE A 406 -33.10 -19.14 0.30
CA ILE A 406 -33.37 -19.59 -1.06
C ILE A 406 -32.07 -20.05 -1.73
N ALA A 407 -32.16 -21.07 -2.57
CA ALA A 407 -31.12 -21.43 -3.53
C ALA A 407 -31.33 -20.69 -4.85
N ILE A 408 -30.34 -20.72 -5.74
CA ILE A 408 -30.42 -20.02 -7.04
C ILE A 408 -31.61 -20.48 -7.89
N SER A 409 -32.04 -21.75 -7.77
CA SER A 409 -33.24 -22.29 -8.41
C SER A 409 -34.54 -21.62 -7.96
N GLY A 410 -34.53 -20.88 -6.85
CA GLY A 410 -35.69 -20.12 -6.38
C GLY A 410 -35.96 -18.85 -7.20
N LEU A 411 -35.02 -18.41 -8.05
CA LEU A 411 -35.19 -17.21 -8.86
C LEU A 411 -36.14 -17.45 -10.04
N GLN A 412 -36.91 -16.42 -10.42
CA GLN A 412 -37.86 -16.54 -11.53
C GLN A 412 -37.17 -16.46 -12.90
N ASP A 413 -37.34 -17.50 -13.73
CA ASP A 413 -36.81 -17.56 -15.09
C ASP A 413 -37.48 -16.58 -16.08
N LYS A 414 -38.76 -16.25 -15.85
CA LYS A 414 -39.57 -15.46 -16.78
C LYS A 414 -39.41 -13.95 -16.63
N ALA A 415 -38.70 -13.50 -15.59
CA ALA A 415 -38.42 -12.08 -15.42
C ALA A 415 -37.65 -11.55 -16.64
N LYS A 416 -37.80 -10.27 -16.97
CA LYS A 416 -37.15 -9.64 -18.12
C LYS A 416 -36.39 -8.41 -17.65
N ILE A 417 -35.18 -8.24 -18.17
CA ILE A 417 -34.31 -7.10 -17.89
C ILE A 417 -33.94 -6.38 -19.18
N GLU A 418 -33.89 -5.05 -19.15
CA GLU A 418 -33.43 -4.25 -20.28
C GLU A 418 -31.91 -4.29 -20.44
N LEU A 419 -31.43 -4.32 -21.69
CA LEU A 419 -29.99 -4.24 -21.98
C LEU A 419 -29.40 -2.89 -21.55
N TYR A 420 -28.22 -2.93 -20.91
CA TYR A 420 -27.46 -1.72 -20.55
C TYR A 420 -27.22 -0.82 -21.76
N SER A 421 -27.21 0.51 -21.57
CA SER A 421 -27.16 1.47 -22.68
C SER A 421 -25.92 1.31 -23.56
N LYS A 422 -24.78 0.98 -22.95
CA LYS A 422 -23.49 0.71 -23.61
C LYS A 422 -23.15 -0.80 -23.66
N SER A 423 -24.17 -1.65 -23.61
CA SER A 423 -23.97 -3.11 -23.60
C SER A 423 -23.11 -3.58 -24.76
N VAL A 424 -22.16 -4.47 -24.49
CA VAL A 424 -21.36 -5.14 -25.52
C VAL A 424 -22.25 -5.90 -26.54
N LEU A 425 -23.44 -6.34 -26.11
CA LEU A 425 -24.40 -7.06 -26.95
C LEU A 425 -25.14 -6.15 -27.94
N LYS A 426 -25.21 -4.84 -27.70
CA LYS A 426 -25.83 -3.87 -28.63
C LYS A 426 -24.96 -3.59 -29.85
N ILE A 427 -23.64 -3.76 -29.72
CA ILE A 427 -22.65 -3.43 -30.76
C ILE A 427 -22.62 -4.51 -31.86
N LYS A 428 -23.11 -5.73 -31.59
CA LYS A 428 -23.03 -6.88 -32.52
C LYS A 428 -24.29 -7.21 -33.35
N GLY A 429 -25.35 -6.39 -33.30
CA GLY A 429 -26.51 -6.46 -34.19
C GLY A 429 -27.53 -7.59 -33.90
N GLN A 430 -28.82 -7.25 -33.94
CA GLN A 430 -30.01 -8.12 -33.76
C GLN A 430 -30.08 -8.95 -32.45
N VAL A 431 -29.96 -8.30 -31.30
CA VAL A 431 -30.38 -8.89 -30.02
C VAL A 431 -31.67 -8.21 -29.55
N ASP A 432 -32.62 -8.99 -29.06
CA ASP A 432 -33.88 -8.49 -28.49
C ASP A 432 -33.59 -7.50 -27.35
N LYS A 433 -34.37 -6.42 -27.22
CA LYS A 433 -34.07 -5.33 -26.26
C LYS A 433 -34.23 -5.77 -24.80
N ARG A 434 -34.95 -6.86 -24.56
CA ARG A 434 -35.23 -7.44 -23.23
C ARG A 434 -34.96 -8.94 -23.23
N LEU A 435 -34.03 -9.37 -22.39
CA LEU A 435 -33.67 -10.78 -22.20
C LEU A 435 -34.11 -11.27 -20.82
N THR A 436 -34.13 -12.59 -20.60
CA THR A 436 -34.17 -13.08 -19.21
C THR A 436 -32.82 -12.78 -18.55
N PRO A 437 -32.73 -12.69 -17.21
CA PRO A 437 -31.52 -12.23 -16.54
C PRO A 437 -30.38 -13.23 -16.68
N LEU A 438 -30.70 -14.53 -16.63
CA LEU A 438 -29.73 -15.61 -16.86
C LEU A 438 -29.24 -15.63 -18.31
N GLU A 439 -30.16 -15.49 -19.28
CA GLU A 439 -29.79 -15.39 -20.70
C GLU A 439 -28.89 -14.18 -20.96
N TYR A 440 -29.21 -13.02 -20.35
CA TYR A 440 -28.38 -11.83 -20.45
C TYR A 440 -26.99 -12.08 -19.86
N LEU A 441 -26.91 -12.63 -18.63
CA LEU A 441 -25.63 -12.91 -17.98
C LEU A 441 -24.75 -13.85 -18.83
N LEU A 442 -25.29 -14.97 -19.33
CA LEU A 442 -24.51 -15.92 -20.13
C LEU A 442 -24.02 -15.29 -21.45
N LYS A 443 -24.89 -14.61 -22.20
CA LYS A 443 -24.50 -13.92 -23.45
C LYS A 443 -23.50 -12.80 -23.21
N PHE A 444 -23.67 -12.05 -22.12
CA PHE A 444 -22.73 -11.02 -21.69
C PHE A 444 -21.35 -11.63 -21.43
N LEU A 445 -21.25 -12.72 -20.68
CA LEU A 445 -19.98 -13.40 -20.41
C LEU A 445 -19.35 -13.98 -21.69
N ASP A 446 -20.13 -14.55 -22.61
CA ASP A 446 -19.63 -15.05 -23.90
C ASP A 446 -19.02 -13.98 -24.81
N ALA A 447 -19.37 -12.71 -24.60
CA ALA A 447 -18.85 -11.59 -25.37
C ALA A 447 -17.40 -11.21 -25.00
N TYR A 448 -16.87 -11.72 -23.89
CA TYR A 448 -15.51 -11.46 -23.40
C TYR A 448 -14.62 -12.71 -23.50
N ASP A 449 -13.29 -12.52 -23.50
CA ASP A 449 -12.31 -13.62 -23.46
C ASP A 449 -11.86 -13.85 -22.01
N PHE A 450 -12.14 -15.05 -21.48
CA PHE A 450 -11.78 -15.47 -20.12
C PHE A 450 -10.57 -16.41 -20.08
N SER A 451 -9.82 -16.55 -21.18
CA SER A 451 -8.63 -17.40 -21.20
C SER A 451 -7.60 -16.89 -20.18
N SER A 452 -7.31 -17.73 -19.18
CA SER A 452 -6.54 -17.41 -17.97
C SER A 452 -5.05 -17.15 -18.21
N GLU A 453 -4.58 -17.38 -19.43
CA GLU A 453 -3.20 -17.19 -19.87
C GLU A 453 -3.20 -16.60 -21.27
N SER A 454 -2.79 -15.34 -21.34
CA SER A 454 -2.44 -14.66 -22.57
C SER A 454 -1.27 -15.37 -23.24
N SER A 455 -1.57 -16.18 -24.26
CA SER A 455 -0.57 -16.86 -25.08
C SER A 455 0.12 -15.86 -26.02
N GLU A 456 1.33 -16.19 -26.48
CA GLU A 456 1.86 -15.65 -27.74
C GLU A 456 0.93 -16.09 -28.87
N ASP A 457 -0.08 -15.27 -29.11
CA ASP A 457 -1.04 -15.43 -30.18
C ASP A 457 -1.53 -14.05 -30.61
N ILE A 458 -2.16 -14.01 -31.78
CA ILE A 458 -2.71 -12.79 -32.35
C ILE A 458 -4.18 -12.72 -31.96
N GLN A 459 -4.62 -11.54 -31.55
CA GLN A 459 -6.02 -11.34 -31.24
C GLN A 459 -6.85 -11.31 -32.53
N GLU A 460 -7.58 -12.40 -32.79
CA GLU A 460 -8.44 -12.58 -33.98
C GLU A 460 -9.83 -11.95 -33.82
N GLU A 461 -10.40 -12.03 -32.62
CA GLU A 461 -11.69 -11.41 -32.27
C GLU A 461 -11.46 -10.19 -31.39
N ASP A 462 -12.21 -9.11 -31.65
CA ASP A 462 -12.22 -7.89 -30.84
C ASP A 462 -13.03 -8.10 -29.54
N LYS A 463 -12.58 -9.06 -28.72
CA LYS A 463 -13.11 -9.36 -27.39
C LYS A 463 -12.13 -8.87 -26.34
N ALA A 464 -12.59 -8.07 -25.39
CA ALA A 464 -11.73 -7.68 -24.28
C ALA A 464 -11.42 -8.89 -23.39
N LEU A 465 -10.15 -9.04 -23.01
CA LEU A 465 -9.67 -10.06 -22.08
C LEU A 465 -10.10 -9.69 -20.65
N ILE A 466 -10.66 -10.66 -19.91
CA ILE A 466 -10.99 -10.54 -18.49
C ILE A 466 -10.15 -11.55 -17.72
N SER A 467 -9.16 -11.02 -16.98
CA SER A 467 -8.25 -11.82 -16.18
C SER A 467 -8.87 -12.21 -14.82
N ALA A 468 -8.28 -13.22 -14.20
CA ALA A 468 -8.56 -13.65 -12.84
C ALA A 468 -8.48 -12.52 -11.79
N SER A 469 -7.46 -11.67 -11.93
CA SER A 469 -7.18 -10.56 -11.03
C SER A 469 -8.21 -9.43 -11.16
N VAL A 470 -8.70 -9.14 -12.37
CA VAL A 470 -9.79 -8.18 -12.61
C VAL A 470 -11.08 -8.62 -11.91
N LEU A 471 -11.39 -9.91 -11.90
CA LEU A 471 -12.56 -10.42 -11.19
C LEU A 471 -12.44 -10.20 -9.67
N GLY A 472 -11.25 -10.43 -9.11
CA GLY A 472 -10.95 -10.09 -7.72
C GLY A 472 -11.22 -8.61 -7.41
N LEU A 473 -10.74 -7.70 -8.28
CA LEU A 473 -10.94 -6.26 -8.14
C LEU A 473 -12.42 -5.85 -8.26
N ILE A 474 -13.18 -6.47 -9.16
CA ILE A 474 -14.62 -6.24 -9.31
C ILE A 474 -15.37 -6.59 -8.03
N PHE A 475 -15.09 -7.76 -7.45
CA PHE A 475 -15.78 -8.20 -6.25
C PHE A 475 -15.38 -7.40 -5.02
N GLU A 476 -14.11 -7.00 -4.94
CA GLU A 476 -13.64 -6.09 -3.91
C GLU A 476 -14.37 -4.74 -4.01
N LYS A 477 -14.56 -4.19 -5.22
CA LYS A 477 -15.33 -2.96 -5.41
C LYS A 477 -16.79 -3.13 -5.00
N ILE A 478 -17.45 -4.21 -5.44
CA ILE A 478 -18.85 -4.53 -5.09
C ILE A 478 -19.05 -4.58 -3.57
N ASN A 479 -18.07 -5.09 -2.82
CA ASN A 479 -18.15 -5.21 -1.36
C ASN A 479 -17.59 -3.99 -0.60
N GLY A 480 -16.55 -3.34 -1.13
CA GLY A 480 -15.61 -2.52 -0.38
C GLY A 480 -16.00 -1.06 -0.18
N TYR A 481 -16.88 -0.51 -1.02
CA TYR A 481 -17.26 0.90 -0.90
C TYR A 481 -18.12 1.23 0.33
N LYS A 482 -18.62 0.23 1.08
CA LYS A 482 -19.25 0.46 2.40
C LYS A 482 -18.24 0.53 3.56
N ASP A 483 -17.08 -0.11 3.45
CA ASP A 483 -16.18 -0.39 4.59
C ASP A 483 -14.78 0.28 4.50
N GLY A 484 -14.48 0.99 3.40
CA GLY A 484 -13.21 1.70 3.24
C GLY A 484 -12.00 0.82 2.87
N SER A 485 -12.24 -0.36 2.27
CA SER A 485 -11.19 -1.23 1.74
C SER A 485 -10.68 -0.70 0.39
N PHE A 486 -9.37 -0.45 0.29
CA PHE A 486 -8.72 0.04 -0.93
C PHE A 486 -7.73 -0.99 -1.49
N PHE A 487 -7.81 -1.21 -2.80
CA PHE A 487 -6.92 -2.11 -3.53
C PHE A 487 -5.47 -1.61 -3.46
N THR A 488 -4.55 -2.49 -3.06
CA THR A 488 -3.12 -2.15 -3.03
C THR A 488 -2.51 -2.40 -4.41
N PRO A 489 -1.87 -1.42 -5.05
CA PRO A 489 -1.32 -1.61 -6.39
C PRO A 489 -0.31 -2.77 -6.47
N SER A 490 -0.31 -3.47 -7.62
CA SER A 490 0.49 -4.68 -7.86
C SER A 490 2.00 -4.47 -7.63
N PHE A 491 2.54 -3.27 -7.90
CA PHE A 491 3.96 -2.99 -7.70
C PHE A 491 4.35 -2.87 -6.21
N VAL A 492 3.40 -2.44 -5.34
CA VAL A 492 3.58 -2.34 -3.89
C VAL A 492 3.51 -3.73 -3.26
N THR A 493 2.45 -4.47 -3.58
CA THR A 493 2.24 -5.85 -3.09
C THR A 493 3.41 -6.75 -3.47
N MET A 494 3.84 -6.74 -4.74
CA MET A 494 4.98 -7.52 -5.22
C MET A 494 6.26 -7.18 -4.46
N PHE A 495 6.55 -5.89 -4.27
CA PHE A 495 7.73 -5.45 -3.52
C PHE A 495 7.70 -5.94 -2.07
N MET A 496 6.59 -5.69 -1.36
CA MET A 496 6.42 -6.07 0.04
C MET A 496 6.51 -7.59 0.23
N CYS A 497 5.85 -8.38 -0.62
CA CYS A 497 5.89 -9.83 -0.56
C CYS A 497 7.32 -10.34 -0.85
N ARG A 498 7.95 -9.88 -1.93
CA ARG A 498 9.30 -10.30 -2.31
C ARG A 498 10.31 -10.04 -1.21
N ASP A 499 10.36 -8.83 -0.65
CA ASP A 499 11.36 -8.48 0.36
C ASP A 499 11.11 -9.24 1.69
N THR A 500 9.86 -9.26 2.16
CA THR A 500 9.52 -9.90 3.45
C THR A 500 9.72 -11.42 3.40
N ILE A 501 9.26 -12.08 2.33
CA ILE A 501 9.35 -13.55 2.21
C ILE A 501 10.81 -13.96 2.00
N THR A 502 11.59 -13.22 1.20
CA THR A 502 13.02 -13.48 1.02
C THR A 502 13.76 -13.47 2.35
N ARG A 503 13.54 -12.44 3.18
CA ARG A 503 14.15 -12.34 4.52
C ARG A 503 13.68 -13.46 5.46
N THR A 504 12.39 -13.79 5.39
CA THR A 504 11.80 -14.87 6.20
C THR A 504 12.39 -16.23 5.85
N VAL A 505 12.54 -16.54 4.56
CA VAL A 505 13.16 -17.79 4.09
C VAL A 505 14.60 -17.88 4.58
N ILE A 506 15.39 -16.81 4.42
CA ILE A 506 16.77 -16.74 4.92
C ILE A 506 16.82 -16.98 6.43
N GLN A 507 15.98 -16.28 7.19
CA GLN A 507 15.89 -16.44 8.64
C GLN A 507 15.52 -17.86 9.05
N LYS A 508 14.51 -18.45 8.40
CA LYS A 508 14.03 -19.81 8.70
C LYS A 508 15.11 -20.86 8.52
N PHE A 509 15.86 -20.79 7.41
CA PHE A 509 16.97 -21.70 7.16
C PHE A 509 18.12 -21.48 8.14
N ASN A 510 18.48 -20.23 8.43
CA ASN A 510 19.53 -19.92 9.40
C ASN A 510 19.19 -20.46 10.80
N GLU A 511 17.95 -20.28 11.26
CA GLU A 511 17.49 -20.80 12.56
C GLU A 511 17.46 -22.33 12.60
N THR A 512 16.97 -22.96 11.54
CA THR A 512 16.80 -24.42 11.51
C THR A 512 18.14 -25.15 11.35
N LYS A 513 19.07 -24.57 10.58
CA LYS A 513 20.35 -25.20 10.22
C LYS A 513 21.56 -24.67 10.98
N GLY A 514 21.41 -23.58 11.75
CA GLY A 514 22.53 -22.88 12.37
C GLY A 514 23.47 -22.25 11.34
N TRP A 515 22.93 -21.75 10.22
CA TRP A 515 23.68 -21.09 9.15
C TRP A 515 23.70 -19.57 9.33
N GLU A 516 24.63 -18.92 8.62
CA GLU A 516 24.74 -17.45 8.54
C GLU A 516 24.64 -16.95 7.09
N CYS A 517 23.61 -17.41 6.36
CA CYS A 517 23.36 -16.95 4.99
C CYS A 517 22.77 -15.54 4.99
N LYS A 518 23.19 -14.69 4.04
CA LYS A 518 22.68 -13.32 3.88
C LYS A 518 21.86 -13.13 2.61
N THR A 519 22.03 -14.00 1.63
CA THR A 519 21.35 -13.94 0.34
C THR A 519 20.74 -15.29 -0.04
N ILE A 520 19.79 -15.28 -0.98
CA ILE A 520 19.22 -16.51 -1.58
C ILE A 520 20.31 -17.34 -2.27
N ILE A 521 21.32 -16.68 -2.86
CA ILE A 521 22.45 -17.36 -3.51
C ILE A 521 23.27 -18.14 -2.47
N ASP A 522 23.51 -17.56 -1.29
CA ASP A 522 24.21 -18.24 -0.19
C ASP A 522 23.44 -19.48 0.27
N LEU A 523 22.11 -19.39 0.36
CA LEU A 523 21.25 -20.53 0.70
C LEU A 523 21.32 -21.60 -0.38
N HIS A 524 21.08 -21.24 -1.65
CA HIS A 524 21.14 -22.17 -2.78
C HIS A 524 22.46 -22.96 -2.78
N ASN A 525 23.58 -22.27 -2.57
CA ASN A 525 24.90 -22.91 -2.57
C ASN A 525 25.15 -23.85 -1.38
N LYS A 526 24.41 -23.68 -0.26
CA LYS A 526 24.51 -24.55 0.92
C LYS A 526 23.50 -25.70 0.94
N ILE A 527 22.41 -25.60 0.19
CA ILE A 527 21.40 -26.66 0.12
C ILE A 527 22.01 -27.88 -0.57
N SER A 528 22.17 -28.97 0.19
CA SER A 528 22.61 -30.27 -0.32
C SER A 528 21.48 -31.29 -0.41
N ASP A 529 20.50 -31.20 0.49
CA ASP A 529 19.32 -32.07 0.52
C ASP A 529 18.07 -31.26 0.13
N ILE A 530 17.56 -31.53 -1.08
CA ILE A 530 16.41 -30.84 -1.65
C ILE A 530 15.11 -31.19 -0.91
N LYS A 531 14.98 -32.43 -0.42
CA LYS A 531 13.77 -32.87 0.27
C LYS A 531 13.65 -32.17 1.61
N GLU A 532 14.73 -32.18 2.38
CA GLU A 532 14.78 -31.49 3.67
C GLU A 532 14.58 -29.97 3.49
N ALA A 533 15.21 -29.37 2.48
CA ALA A 533 15.01 -27.95 2.19
C ALA A 533 13.55 -27.62 1.83
N ASN A 534 12.86 -28.49 1.09
CA ASN A 534 11.43 -28.36 0.83
C ASN A 534 10.59 -28.47 2.11
N GLU A 535 10.90 -29.40 3.01
CA GLU A 535 10.21 -29.54 4.30
C GLU A 535 10.37 -28.27 5.15
N ILE A 536 11.58 -27.71 5.22
CA ILE A 536 11.84 -26.44 5.91
C ILE A 536 11.05 -25.31 5.27
N PHE A 537 11.08 -25.17 3.94
CA PHE A 537 10.36 -24.11 3.23
C PHE A 537 8.84 -24.24 3.42
N ASN A 538 8.30 -25.44 3.31
CA ASN A 538 6.87 -25.73 3.49
C ASN A 538 6.40 -25.61 4.94
N SER A 539 7.33 -25.43 5.90
CA SER A 539 7.04 -25.13 7.30
C SER A 539 6.89 -23.64 7.60
N ILE A 540 7.13 -22.75 6.62
CA ILE A 540 6.96 -21.31 6.77
C ILE A 540 5.47 -20.99 6.95
N ARG A 541 5.14 -20.10 7.90
CA ARG A 541 3.77 -19.65 8.19
C ARG A 541 3.68 -18.13 8.02
N LEU A 542 2.98 -17.68 6.99
CA LEU A 542 2.74 -16.28 6.66
C LEU A 542 1.27 -15.93 6.92
N CYS A 543 1.01 -14.82 7.61
CA CYS A 543 -0.35 -14.39 7.91
C CYS A 543 -0.63 -12.95 7.51
N ASP A 544 -1.83 -12.71 6.96
CA ASP A 544 -2.44 -11.39 6.83
C ASP A 544 -3.62 -11.27 7.82
N PRO A 545 -3.51 -10.45 8.89
CA PRO A 545 -4.55 -10.34 9.93
C PRO A 545 -5.74 -9.46 9.52
N ALA A 546 -5.70 -8.84 8.33
CA ALA A 546 -6.77 -8.05 7.73
C ALA A 546 -6.79 -8.31 6.20
N VAL A 547 -7.01 -9.57 5.84
CA VAL A 547 -6.67 -10.12 4.51
C VAL A 547 -7.45 -9.49 3.35
N GLY A 548 -8.61 -8.88 3.61
CA GLY A 548 -9.44 -8.29 2.58
C GLY A 548 -9.72 -9.27 1.45
N SER A 549 -9.52 -8.84 0.20
CA SER A 549 -9.69 -9.67 -1.00
C SER A 549 -8.61 -10.74 -1.19
N GLY A 550 -7.57 -10.78 -0.35
CA GLY A 550 -6.49 -11.76 -0.44
C GLY A 550 -5.40 -11.45 -1.46
N HIS A 551 -5.24 -10.19 -1.88
CA HIS A 551 -4.21 -9.82 -2.85
C HIS A 551 -2.80 -10.12 -2.35
N PHE A 552 -2.47 -9.76 -1.11
CA PHE A 552 -1.16 -10.09 -0.51
C PHE A 552 -0.89 -11.59 -0.44
N LEU A 553 -1.90 -12.42 -0.15
CA LEU A 553 -1.71 -13.88 -0.13
C LEU A 553 -1.46 -14.47 -1.52
N VAL A 554 -2.12 -13.98 -2.56
CA VAL A 554 -1.87 -14.41 -3.95
C VAL A 554 -0.49 -13.95 -4.44
N SER A 555 -0.09 -12.72 -4.13
CA SER A 555 1.25 -12.23 -4.44
C SER A 555 2.32 -13.04 -3.69
N SER A 556 2.08 -13.33 -2.41
CA SER A 556 2.94 -14.20 -1.59
C SER A 556 3.07 -15.62 -2.17
N LEU A 557 1.98 -16.22 -2.64
CA LEU A 557 1.99 -17.53 -3.31
C LEU A 557 2.94 -17.54 -4.51
N ASN A 558 2.83 -16.53 -5.37
CA ASN A 558 3.64 -16.43 -6.58
C ASN A 558 5.13 -16.20 -6.25
N GLU A 559 5.43 -15.32 -5.29
CA GLU A 559 6.81 -15.09 -4.82
C GLU A 559 7.42 -16.31 -4.14
N MET A 560 6.64 -17.11 -3.37
CA MET A 560 7.13 -18.34 -2.77
C MET A 560 7.48 -19.40 -3.82
N ILE A 561 6.68 -19.56 -4.88
CA ILE A 561 7.01 -20.47 -6.00
C ILE A 561 8.28 -19.99 -6.73
N TYR A 562 8.42 -18.69 -6.96
CA TYR A 562 9.63 -18.12 -7.52
C TYR A 562 10.86 -18.41 -6.66
N LEU A 563 10.78 -18.20 -5.35
CA LEU A 563 11.89 -18.49 -4.43
C LEU A 563 12.26 -19.97 -4.38
N LYS A 564 11.29 -20.90 -4.47
CA LYS A 564 11.59 -22.33 -4.62
C LYS A 564 12.38 -22.63 -5.87
N SER A 565 12.06 -21.96 -6.98
CA SER A 565 12.82 -22.07 -8.23
C SER A 565 14.25 -21.55 -8.06
N GLU A 566 14.42 -20.36 -7.47
CA GLU A 566 15.75 -19.74 -7.27
C GLU A 566 16.63 -20.53 -6.29
N LEU A 567 16.03 -21.16 -5.28
CA LEU A 567 16.73 -22.04 -4.35
C LEU A 567 17.06 -23.42 -4.94
N GLY A 568 16.57 -23.74 -6.13
CA GLY A 568 16.78 -25.05 -6.73
C GLY A 568 16.08 -26.17 -5.96
N ILE A 569 14.93 -25.87 -5.35
CA ILE A 569 14.12 -26.84 -4.59
C ILE A 569 12.74 -27.06 -5.20
N LEU A 570 12.41 -26.42 -6.32
CA LEU A 570 11.18 -26.71 -7.06
C LEU A 570 11.30 -28.05 -7.80
N THR A 571 10.70 -29.08 -7.23
CA THR A 571 10.79 -30.46 -7.73
C THR A 571 9.43 -31.08 -8.00
N ASP A 572 9.38 -32.03 -8.93
CA ASP A 572 8.21 -32.88 -9.09
C ASP A 572 7.98 -33.83 -7.90
N ARG A 573 6.91 -34.63 -7.97
CA ARG A 573 6.54 -35.62 -6.94
C ARG A 573 7.59 -36.70 -6.68
N GLU A 574 8.50 -36.94 -7.63
CA GLU A 574 9.62 -37.89 -7.48
C GLU A 574 10.87 -37.22 -6.90
N GLY A 575 10.84 -35.92 -6.61
CA GLY A 575 11.96 -35.14 -6.12
C GLY A 575 12.95 -34.72 -7.21
N LYS A 576 12.57 -34.80 -8.50
CA LYS A 576 13.43 -34.37 -9.62
C LYS A 576 13.18 -32.90 -9.96
N LEU A 577 14.26 -32.17 -10.19
CA LEU A 577 14.22 -30.75 -10.57
C LEU A 577 13.57 -30.54 -11.94
N LEU A 578 12.87 -29.41 -12.08
CA LEU A 578 12.40 -28.88 -13.36
C LEU A 578 13.55 -28.17 -14.08
N ARG A 579 14.36 -28.91 -14.85
CA ARG A 579 15.45 -28.31 -15.66
C ARG A 579 14.90 -27.75 -16.96
N GLY A 580 15.46 -26.64 -17.43
CA GLY A 580 15.08 -26.02 -18.71
C GLY A 580 13.96 -24.98 -18.62
N TYR A 581 13.39 -24.80 -17.44
CA TYR A 581 12.34 -23.81 -17.18
C TYR A 581 12.85 -22.69 -16.29
N LYS A 582 12.44 -21.45 -16.60
CA LYS A 582 12.67 -20.27 -15.79
C LYS A 582 11.34 -19.73 -15.30
N ILE A 583 11.29 -19.45 -14.00
CA ILE A 583 10.13 -18.88 -13.31
C ILE A 583 10.46 -17.42 -12.95
N SER A 584 9.51 -16.53 -13.18
CA SER A 584 9.58 -15.12 -12.78
C SER A 584 8.21 -14.63 -12.35
N VAL A 585 8.15 -13.63 -11.48
CA VAL A 585 6.91 -12.94 -11.12
C VAL A 585 6.96 -11.53 -11.69
N GLU A 586 5.99 -11.21 -12.55
CA GLU A 586 5.87 -9.92 -13.24
C GLU A 586 4.41 -9.45 -13.13
N ASN A 587 4.19 -8.21 -12.68
CA ASN A 587 2.85 -7.64 -12.43
C ASN A 587 1.97 -8.54 -11.54
N ASP A 588 2.55 -9.09 -10.47
CA ASP A 588 1.91 -10.05 -9.55
C ASP A 588 1.45 -11.39 -10.19
N GLU A 589 1.88 -11.69 -11.43
CA GLU A 589 1.60 -12.97 -12.08
C GLU A 589 2.84 -13.85 -12.19
N LEU A 590 2.67 -15.15 -11.92
CA LEU A 590 3.69 -16.15 -12.16
C LEU A 590 3.82 -16.40 -13.68
N ILE A 591 5.04 -16.26 -14.18
CA ILE A 591 5.38 -16.56 -15.57
C ILE A 591 6.37 -17.71 -15.61
N VAL A 592 6.00 -18.76 -16.33
CA VAL A 592 6.87 -19.89 -16.62
C VAL A 592 7.32 -19.80 -18.07
N SER A 593 8.62 -19.91 -18.27
CA SER A 593 9.27 -19.82 -19.58
C SER A 593 10.17 -21.02 -19.79
N ASP A 594 10.15 -21.55 -21.00
CA ASP A 594 11.07 -22.56 -21.50
C ASP A 594 12.28 -21.86 -22.15
N ASN A 595 13.49 -22.31 -21.80
CA ASN A 595 14.75 -21.75 -22.28
C ASN A 595 14.91 -21.80 -23.81
N GLU A 596 14.23 -22.74 -24.49
CA GLU A 596 14.32 -22.93 -25.95
C GLU A 596 13.10 -22.39 -26.70
N TYR A 597 11.89 -22.45 -26.12
CA TYR A 597 10.63 -22.28 -26.87
C TYR A 597 9.77 -21.07 -26.49
N GLY A 598 10.07 -20.33 -25.41
CA GLY A 598 9.30 -19.14 -25.00
C GLY A 598 8.41 -19.33 -23.78
N ILE A 599 7.24 -18.70 -23.73
CA ILE A 599 6.29 -18.86 -22.62
C ILE A 599 5.75 -20.29 -22.61
N PHE A 600 5.78 -20.94 -21.45
CA PHE A 600 5.27 -22.29 -21.27
C PHE A 600 3.78 -22.38 -21.64
N LYS A 601 3.42 -23.42 -22.40
CA LYS A 601 2.03 -23.77 -22.72
C LYS A 601 1.78 -25.20 -22.30
N TYR A 602 0.72 -25.42 -21.53
CA TYR A 602 0.35 -26.76 -21.12
C TYR A 602 -0.25 -27.55 -22.29
N ASN A 603 0.30 -28.74 -22.54
CA ASN A 603 -0.21 -29.73 -23.47
C ASN A 603 -0.47 -31.05 -22.72
N PRO A 604 -1.74 -31.46 -22.54
CA PRO A 604 -2.10 -32.70 -21.84
C PRO A 604 -1.49 -33.98 -22.42
N HIS A 605 -1.12 -33.96 -23.71
CA HIS A 605 -0.57 -35.12 -24.42
C HIS A 605 0.96 -35.18 -24.37
N HIS A 606 1.63 -34.17 -23.80
CA HIS A 606 3.09 -34.11 -23.72
C HIS A 606 3.58 -34.35 -22.29
N HIS A 607 4.35 -35.41 -22.08
CA HIS A 607 4.79 -35.86 -20.75
C HIS A 607 5.51 -34.77 -19.94
N GLU A 608 6.48 -34.07 -20.51
CA GLU A 608 7.21 -33.02 -19.77
C GLU A 608 6.32 -31.81 -19.48
N SER A 609 5.38 -31.49 -20.38
CA SER A 609 4.44 -30.39 -20.17
C SER A 609 3.50 -30.71 -19.00
N GLN A 610 3.05 -31.96 -18.94
CA GLN A 610 2.27 -32.49 -17.83
C GLN A 610 3.03 -32.47 -16.51
N ARG A 611 4.29 -32.91 -16.51
CA ARG A 611 5.15 -32.89 -15.32
C ARG A 611 5.34 -31.49 -14.75
N VAL A 612 5.58 -30.48 -15.60
CA VAL A 612 5.72 -29.07 -15.18
C VAL A 612 4.42 -28.56 -14.59
N GLN A 613 3.30 -28.76 -15.30
CA GLN A 613 1.97 -28.33 -14.86
C GLN A 613 1.58 -28.99 -13.52
N GLU A 614 1.80 -30.30 -13.39
CA GLU A 614 1.57 -31.09 -12.17
C GLU A 614 2.41 -30.54 -11.02
N THR A 615 3.70 -30.28 -11.25
CA THR A 615 4.60 -29.74 -10.22
C THR A 615 4.12 -28.38 -9.71
N LEU A 616 3.79 -27.45 -10.62
CA LEU A 616 3.32 -26.11 -10.24
C LEU A 616 2.01 -26.18 -9.46
N PHE A 617 1.10 -27.08 -9.83
CA PHE A 617 -0.15 -27.29 -9.12
C PHE A 617 0.08 -27.77 -7.68
N HIS A 618 0.86 -28.85 -7.50
CA HIS A 618 1.09 -29.43 -6.17
C HIS A 618 1.85 -28.50 -5.24
N GLU A 619 2.83 -27.78 -5.78
CA GLU A 619 3.61 -26.82 -4.99
C GLU A 619 2.75 -25.63 -4.56
N LYS A 620 1.89 -25.12 -5.45
CA LYS A 620 0.91 -24.08 -5.09
C LYS A 620 -0.08 -24.59 -4.04
N GLN A 621 -0.64 -25.78 -4.24
CA GLN A 621 -1.53 -26.41 -3.28
C GLN A 621 -0.86 -26.52 -1.90
N THR A 622 0.37 -27.04 -1.85
CA THR A 622 1.14 -27.22 -0.62
C THR A 622 1.35 -25.89 0.11
N ILE A 623 1.69 -24.82 -0.61
CA ILE A 623 1.88 -23.48 -0.04
C ILE A 623 0.56 -22.90 0.47
N ILE A 624 -0.54 -23.01 -0.29
CA ILE A 624 -1.86 -22.53 0.14
C ILE A 624 -2.32 -23.26 1.40
N GLU A 625 -2.16 -24.59 1.46
CA GLU A 625 -2.63 -25.41 2.57
C GLU A 625 -1.76 -25.30 3.82
N ASN A 626 -0.45 -25.07 3.69
CA ASN A 626 0.45 -25.09 4.83
C ASN A 626 1.00 -23.72 5.22
N CYS A 627 1.19 -22.81 4.26
CA CYS A 627 1.99 -21.61 4.49
C CYS A 627 1.18 -20.32 4.60
N LEU A 628 0.03 -20.21 3.93
CA LEU A 628 -0.72 -18.96 3.82
C LEU A 628 -1.93 -18.94 4.75
N PHE A 629 -2.03 -17.91 5.60
CA PHE A 629 -3.11 -17.72 6.57
C PHE A 629 -3.69 -16.32 6.46
N GLY A 630 -4.99 -16.18 6.70
CA GLY A 630 -5.68 -14.90 6.58
C GLY A 630 -6.87 -14.76 7.51
N VAL A 631 -7.09 -13.55 8.03
CA VAL A 631 -8.25 -13.23 8.87
C VAL A 631 -8.90 -11.94 8.37
N ASP A 632 -10.21 -11.92 8.25
CA ASP A 632 -10.97 -10.70 7.97
C ASP A 632 -12.24 -10.63 8.82
N LEU A 633 -12.67 -9.42 9.18
CA LEU A 633 -13.93 -9.21 9.89
C LEU A 633 -15.15 -9.47 9.00
N ASN A 634 -15.03 -9.18 7.70
CA ASN A 634 -16.10 -9.30 6.74
C ASN A 634 -16.10 -10.70 6.10
N PRO A 635 -17.18 -11.50 6.26
CA PRO A 635 -17.26 -12.84 5.67
C PRO A 635 -17.20 -12.84 4.13
N ASN A 636 -17.59 -11.75 3.47
CA ASN A 636 -17.50 -11.64 2.01
C ASN A 636 -16.06 -11.49 1.53
N SER A 637 -15.24 -10.71 2.26
CA SER A 637 -13.80 -10.59 2.00
C SER A 637 -13.12 -11.96 2.07
N VAL A 638 -13.44 -12.75 3.10
CA VAL A 638 -12.97 -14.14 3.25
C VAL A 638 -13.33 -15.00 2.03
N LYS A 639 -14.59 -14.97 1.58
CA LYS A 639 -15.05 -15.71 0.39
C LYS A 639 -14.30 -15.27 -0.88
N ILE A 640 -14.04 -13.97 -1.05
CA ILE A 640 -13.28 -13.44 -2.19
C ILE A 640 -11.83 -13.90 -2.14
N CYS A 641 -11.19 -13.84 -0.98
CA CYS A 641 -9.82 -14.32 -0.79
C CYS A 641 -9.70 -15.81 -1.17
N GLN A 642 -10.61 -16.66 -0.67
CA GLN A 642 -10.68 -18.07 -1.03
C GLN A 642 -10.85 -18.27 -2.54
N LEU A 643 -11.75 -17.52 -3.17
CA LEU A 643 -11.96 -17.52 -4.61
C LEU A 643 -10.69 -17.15 -5.39
N ARG A 644 -9.96 -16.11 -4.95
CA ARG A 644 -8.74 -15.65 -5.61
C ARG A 644 -7.65 -16.72 -5.58
N LEU A 645 -7.49 -17.39 -4.45
CA LEU A 645 -6.55 -18.51 -4.29
C LEU A 645 -6.96 -19.72 -5.14
N TRP A 646 -8.25 -20.07 -5.21
CA TRP A 646 -8.73 -21.12 -6.11
C TRP A 646 -8.49 -20.78 -7.58
N ILE A 647 -8.72 -19.54 -8.01
CA ILE A 647 -8.47 -19.13 -9.39
C ILE A 647 -6.97 -19.22 -9.73
N GLU A 648 -6.09 -18.83 -8.80
CA GLU A 648 -4.64 -18.90 -9.03
C GLU A 648 -4.13 -20.35 -9.12
N LEU A 649 -4.76 -21.27 -8.38
CA LEU A 649 -4.52 -22.70 -8.51
C LEU A 649 -5.14 -23.28 -9.79
N LEU A 650 -6.33 -22.81 -10.16
CA LEU A 650 -7.08 -23.23 -11.35
C LEU A 650 -6.21 -23.07 -12.60
N LYS A 651 -5.47 -21.95 -12.73
CA LYS A 651 -4.49 -21.69 -13.82
C LYS A 651 -3.53 -22.87 -14.08
N HIS A 652 -3.20 -23.64 -13.04
CA HIS A 652 -2.22 -24.73 -13.12
C HIS A 652 -2.85 -26.12 -13.04
N THR A 653 -4.18 -26.24 -13.13
CA THR A 653 -4.85 -27.55 -13.19
C THR A 653 -4.35 -28.40 -14.35
N TYR A 654 -4.40 -29.72 -14.19
CA TYR A 654 -3.91 -30.68 -15.17
C TYR A 654 -4.83 -31.89 -15.28
N TYR A 655 -4.73 -32.61 -16.39
CA TYR A 655 -5.42 -33.89 -16.59
C TYR A 655 -4.56 -35.02 -16.05
N ILE A 656 -5.12 -35.92 -15.26
CA ILE A 656 -4.41 -37.07 -14.71
C ILE A 656 -4.32 -38.16 -15.80
N THR A 657 -3.10 -38.57 -16.17
CA THR A 657 -2.84 -39.47 -17.32
C THR A 657 -3.62 -40.79 -17.26
N LYS A 658 -3.83 -41.33 -16.06
CA LYS A 658 -4.49 -42.65 -15.87
C LYS A 658 -6.01 -42.60 -16.00
N THR A 659 -6.62 -41.48 -15.64
CA THR A 659 -8.09 -41.35 -15.53
C THR A 659 -8.66 -40.39 -16.57
N ASN A 660 -7.82 -39.59 -17.22
CA ASN A 660 -8.21 -38.48 -18.08
C ASN A 660 -9.19 -37.51 -17.41
N ARG A 661 -9.08 -37.38 -16.07
CA ARG A 661 -9.86 -36.46 -15.25
C ARG A 661 -9.03 -35.24 -14.88
N LEU A 662 -9.67 -34.09 -14.80
CA LEU A 662 -9.03 -32.89 -14.28
C LEU A 662 -8.77 -33.05 -12.77
N GLU A 663 -7.59 -32.63 -12.31
CA GLU A 663 -7.23 -32.65 -10.89
C GLU A 663 -8.20 -31.80 -10.05
N THR A 664 -8.50 -32.28 -8.83
CA THR A 664 -9.46 -31.61 -7.95
C THR A 664 -8.83 -30.50 -7.14
N LEU A 665 -9.57 -29.43 -6.88
CA LEU A 665 -9.13 -28.32 -6.03
C LEU A 665 -9.17 -28.70 -4.55
N PRO A 666 -8.26 -28.15 -3.72
CA PRO A 666 -8.22 -28.37 -2.27
C PRO A 666 -9.26 -27.53 -1.51
N ASN A 667 -9.45 -27.86 -0.24
CA ASN A 667 -10.28 -27.11 0.70
C ASN A 667 -9.49 -25.96 1.34
N ILE A 668 -9.69 -24.73 0.85
CA ILE A 668 -8.94 -23.53 1.29
C ILE A 668 -9.56 -22.91 2.57
N ASP A 669 -10.79 -23.27 2.94
CA ASP A 669 -11.57 -22.66 4.03
C ASP A 669 -10.93 -22.75 5.43
N ILE A 670 -9.90 -23.59 5.58
CA ILE A 670 -9.29 -23.83 6.88
C ILE A 670 -8.26 -22.78 7.27
N ASN A 671 -7.61 -22.11 6.31
CA ASN A 671 -6.56 -21.12 6.59
C ASN A 671 -7.05 -19.67 6.48
N ILE A 672 -8.17 -19.43 5.80
CA ILE A 672 -8.78 -18.10 5.67
C ILE A 672 -10.05 -18.05 6.53
N LYS A 673 -10.06 -17.20 7.55
CA LYS A 673 -11.10 -17.18 8.60
C LYS A 673 -11.79 -15.84 8.74
N CYS A 674 -13.07 -15.90 9.13
CA CYS A 674 -13.86 -14.73 9.50
C CYS A 674 -13.75 -14.47 11.01
N GLY A 675 -13.46 -13.24 11.41
CA GLY A 675 -13.44 -12.80 12.80
C GLY A 675 -12.73 -11.46 12.99
N ASN A 676 -12.97 -10.81 14.13
CA ASN A 676 -12.25 -9.62 14.54
C ASN A 676 -10.88 -10.01 15.11
N SER A 677 -9.82 -9.83 14.33
CA SER A 677 -8.45 -10.18 14.68
C SER A 677 -7.89 -9.41 15.89
N LEU A 678 -8.42 -8.22 16.18
CA LEU A 678 -8.02 -7.36 17.31
C LEU A 678 -8.72 -7.71 18.63
N ILE A 679 -9.77 -8.55 18.61
CA ILE A 679 -10.51 -8.93 19.81
C ILE A 679 -10.32 -10.42 20.04
N SER A 680 -9.71 -10.76 21.16
CA SER A 680 -9.69 -12.12 21.68
C SER A 680 -10.22 -12.10 23.11
N ARG A 681 -10.91 -13.17 23.50
CA ARG A 681 -11.35 -13.36 24.89
C ARG A 681 -10.17 -13.75 25.79
N PHE A 682 -9.06 -14.22 25.22
CA PHE A 682 -8.01 -14.93 25.96
C PHE A 682 -6.61 -14.53 25.50
N GLY A 683 -5.72 -14.21 26.44
CA GLY A 683 -4.32 -13.87 26.14
C GLY A 683 -3.59 -15.01 25.41
N LEU A 684 -2.64 -14.66 24.53
CA LEU A 684 -1.85 -15.64 23.76
C LEU A 684 -0.96 -16.53 24.66
N ASP A 685 -0.66 -16.08 25.87
CA ASP A 685 0.20 -16.70 26.88
C ASP A 685 -0.50 -17.69 27.83
N GLU A 686 -1.84 -17.81 27.76
CA GLU A 686 -2.56 -18.74 28.62
C GLU A 686 -2.32 -20.22 28.22
N ASN A 687 -2.21 -21.14 29.19
CA ASN A 687 -1.93 -22.54 28.89
C ASN A 687 -3.19 -23.33 28.49
N LEU A 688 -3.18 -23.96 27.30
CA LEU A 688 -4.30 -24.77 26.79
C LEU A 688 -4.38 -26.20 27.40
N LYS A 689 -3.32 -26.71 28.02
CA LYS A 689 -3.26 -28.08 28.56
C LYS A 689 -4.35 -28.41 29.58
N PRO A 690 -4.70 -27.54 30.56
CA PRO A 690 -5.76 -27.85 31.54
C PRO A 690 -7.13 -28.02 30.90
N ILE A 691 -7.38 -27.27 29.83
CA ILE A 691 -8.65 -27.29 29.08
C ILE A 691 -8.75 -28.57 28.25
N LEU A 692 -7.69 -28.90 27.52
CA LEU A 692 -7.62 -30.11 26.68
C LEU A 692 -7.70 -31.41 27.50
N ARG A 693 -7.10 -31.44 28.70
CA ARG A 693 -7.26 -32.54 29.66
C ARG A 693 -8.71 -32.76 30.09
N GLY A 694 -9.50 -31.69 30.23
CA GLY A 694 -10.93 -31.77 30.54
C GLY A 694 -11.78 -32.38 29.42
N LEU A 695 -11.29 -32.32 28.18
CA LEU A 695 -11.94 -32.87 26.98
C LEU A 695 -11.43 -34.26 26.59
N ASN A 696 -10.40 -34.77 27.27
CA ASN A 696 -9.73 -36.03 26.96
C ASN A 696 -9.19 -36.10 25.51
N ILE A 697 -8.73 -34.96 24.98
CA ILE A 697 -8.16 -34.80 23.62
C ILE A 697 -6.78 -34.16 23.74
N SER A 698 -5.78 -34.65 23.01
CA SER A 698 -4.44 -34.09 22.93
C SER A 698 -4.31 -32.98 21.86
N ILE A 699 -3.31 -32.10 22.00
CA ILE A 699 -2.96 -31.12 20.93
C ILE A 699 -2.66 -31.84 19.61
N LEU A 700 -1.99 -32.99 19.69
CA LEU A 700 -1.63 -33.79 18.51
C LEU A 700 -2.87 -34.29 17.78
N GLU A 701 -3.84 -34.85 18.51
CA GLU A 701 -5.13 -35.29 17.91
C GLU A 701 -5.90 -34.12 17.29
N TYR A 702 -5.85 -32.91 17.88
CA TYR A 702 -6.49 -31.74 17.29
C TYR A 702 -5.80 -31.31 15.99
N LYS A 703 -4.47 -31.24 15.98
CA LYS A 703 -3.67 -30.94 14.79
C LYS A 703 -3.87 -31.98 13.69
N GLU A 704 -3.90 -33.26 14.05
CA GLU A 704 -4.18 -34.37 13.13
C GLU A 704 -5.59 -34.30 12.58
N ALA A 705 -6.60 -33.96 13.39
CA ALA A 705 -7.97 -33.80 12.90
C ALA A 705 -8.08 -32.66 11.86
N VAL A 706 -7.41 -31.54 12.11
CA VAL A 706 -7.32 -30.41 11.17
C VAL A 706 -6.57 -30.81 9.90
N ASN A 707 -5.46 -31.53 10.01
CA ASN A 707 -4.70 -32.02 8.86
C ASN A 707 -5.48 -33.06 8.03
N ASN A 708 -6.19 -33.98 8.69
CA ASN A 708 -7.02 -34.98 8.03
C ASN A 708 -8.21 -34.35 7.32
N TYR A 709 -8.78 -33.28 7.87
CA TYR A 709 -9.86 -32.52 7.22
C TYR A 709 -9.37 -31.85 5.92
N ARG A 710 -8.15 -31.29 5.93
CA ARG A 710 -7.52 -30.69 4.73
C ARG A 710 -7.42 -31.70 3.59
N ASN A 711 -6.93 -32.89 3.91
CA ASN A 711 -6.66 -33.95 2.96
C ASN A 711 -7.87 -34.88 2.68
N ALA A 712 -9.05 -34.56 3.21
CA ALA A 712 -10.23 -35.40 3.03
C ALA A 712 -10.77 -35.32 1.59
N HIS A 713 -10.85 -36.47 0.92
CA HIS A 713 -11.39 -36.62 -0.45
C HIS A 713 -12.84 -37.16 -0.50
N ASN A 714 -13.49 -37.28 0.67
CA ASN A 714 -14.85 -37.79 0.81
C ASN A 714 -15.70 -36.85 1.70
N LYS A 715 -16.91 -36.54 1.22
CA LYS A 715 -17.85 -35.61 1.86
C LYS A 715 -18.31 -36.07 3.25
N GLN A 716 -18.50 -37.38 3.45
CA GLN A 716 -18.94 -37.90 4.75
C GLN A 716 -17.85 -37.74 5.82
N ASP A 717 -16.60 -38.07 5.47
CA ASP A 717 -15.45 -37.91 6.36
C ASP A 717 -15.21 -36.43 6.66
N LYS A 718 -15.33 -35.56 5.64
CA LYS A 718 -15.24 -34.10 5.78
C LYS A 718 -16.26 -33.57 6.80
N LYS A 719 -17.54 -33.92 6.65
CA LYS A 719 -18.61 -33.48 7.56
C LYS A 719 -18.40 -33.99 8.99
N ARG A 720 -17.93 -35.23 9.14
CA ARG A 720 -17.60 -35.82 10.44
C ARG A 720 -16.46 -35.05 11.13
N LEU A 721 -15.36 -34.81 10.41
CA LEU A 721 -14.20 -34.07 10.92
C LEU A 721 -14.54 -32.62 11.21
N GLU A 722 -15.36 -31.98 10.39
CA GLU A 722 -15.86 -30.61 10.62
C GLU A 722 -16.68 -30.53 11.91
N GLN A 723 -17.62 -31.45 12.11
CA GLN A 723 -18.42 -31.52 13.34
C GLN A 723 -17.52 -31.76 14.56
N PHE A 724 -16.54 -32.65 14.46
CA PHE A 724 -15.58 -32.91 15.51
C PHE A 724 -14.74 -31.67 15.86
N ILE A 725 -14.21 -30.97 14.85
CA ILE A 725 -13.49 -29.69 15.04
C ILE A 725 -14.40 -28.64 15.68
N LYS A 726 -15.66 -28.53 15.22
CA LYS A 726 -16.64 -27.58 15.77
C LYS A 726 -16.98 -27.87 17.23
N GLU A 727 -17.13 -29.15 17.59
CA GLU A 727 -17.33 -29.59 18.97
C GLU A 727 -16.11 -29.25 19.84
N ILE A 728 -14.90 -29.56 19.38
CA ILE A 728 -13.66 -29.16 20.07
C ILE A 728 -13.64 -27.65 20.28
N LYS A 729 -13.86 -26.84 19.23
CA LYS A 729 -13.85 -25.38 19.32
C LYS A 729 -14.91 -24.84 20.28
N THR A 730 -16.12 -25.38 20.24
CA THR A 730 -17.22 -24.97 21.12
C THR A 730 -16.90 -25.29 22.58
N ASN A 731 -16.43 -26.52 22.83
CA ASN A 731 -16.06 -26.98 24.16
C ASN A 731 -14.83 -26.24 24.71
N LEU A 732 -13.81 -25.97 23.88
CA LEU A 732 -12.68 -25.10 24.22
C LEU A 732 -13.19 -23.72 24.63
N LYS A 733 -14.05 -23.08 23.83
CA LYS A 733 -14.64 -21.76 24.16
C LYS A 733 -15.42 -21.80 25.49
N THR A 734 -16.12 -22.89 25.80
CA THR A 734 -16.87 -23.06 27.05
C THR A 734 -15.97 -23.29 28.28
N GLU A 735 -14.98 -24.18 28.19
CA GLU A 735 -14.06 -24.50 29.31
C GLU A 735 -13.08 -23.35 29.61
N ILE A 736 -12.59 -22.65 28.59
CA ILE A 736 -11.70 -21.48 28.79
C ILE A 736 -12.46 -20.35 29.52
N SER A 737 -13.76 -20.16 29.24
CA SER A 737 -14.60 -19.19 29.95
C SER A 737 -14.70 -19.45 31.48
N LYS A 738 -14.43 -20.68 31.94
CA LYS A 738 -14.39 -21.02 33.38
C LYS A 738 -13.05 -20.65 34.04
N ASN A 739 -11.95 -20.51 33.27
CA ASN A 739 -10.58 -20.35 33.76
C ASN A 739 -9.95 -18.96 33.54
N ASP A 740 -10.72 -18.00 33.02
CA ASP A 740 -10.34 -16.58 32.80
C ASP A 740 -9.78 -15.87 34.07
N LYS A 741 -8.93 -14.85 33.91
CA LYS A 741 -8.37 -14.02 34.97
C LYS A 741 -9.45 -13.39 35.86
N ASN A 742 -10.57 -12.94 35.28
CA ASN A 742 -11.69 -12.44 36.06
C ASN A 742 -12.42 -13.57 36.78
N SER A 743 -12.55 -14.76 36.18
CA SER A 743 -13.11 -15.95 36.82
C SER A 743 -12.26 -16.46 37.98
N LYS A 744 -10.92 -16.44 37.86
CA LYS A 744 -9.98 -16.75 38.95
C LYS A 744 -10.01 -15.69 40.04
N SER A 745 -10.08 -14.41 39.68
CA SER A 745 -10.22 -13.30 40.63
C SER A 745 -11.56 -13.37 41.37
N LEU A 746 -12.64 -13.74 40.68
CA LEU A 746 -13.94 -14.00 41.26
C LEU A 746 -13.88 -15.18 42.22
N PHE A 747 -13.24 -16.29 41.84
CA PHE A 747 -13.07 -17.46 42.70
C PHE A 747 -12.26 -17.11 43.96
N LYS A 748 -11.17 -16.35 43.81
CA LYS A 748 -10.36 -15.87 44.94
C LYS A 748 -11.15 -14.95 45.87
N ALA A 749 -11.89 -14.00 45.32
CA ALA A 749 -12.74 -13.09 46.08
C ALA A 749 -13.90 -13.82 46.78
N LYS A 750 -14.50 -14.84 46.14
CA LYS A 750 -15.53 -15.70 46.75
C LYS A 750 -14.96 -16.56 47.88
N LYS A 751 -13.76 -17.11 47.69
CA LYS A 751 -13.05 -17.88 48.72
C LYS A 751 -12.72 -16.99 49.92
N GLU A 752 -12.16 -15.80 49.67
CA GLU A 752 -11.86 -14.83 50.72
C GLU A 752 -13.12 -14.36 51.46
N LEU A 753 -14.22 -14.12 50.75
CA LEU A 753 -15.51 -13.82 51.37
C LEU A 753 -16.01 -14.98 52.24
N SER A 754 -15.91 -16.22 51.75
CA SER A 754 -16.27 -17.43 52.50
C SER A 754 -15.43 -17.61 53.76
N ASP A 755 -14.12 -17.38 53.66
CA ASP A 755 -13.18 -17.49 54.79
C ASP A 755 -13.46 -16.40 55.84
N LEU A 756 -13.81 -15.18 55.40
CA LEU A 756 -14.14 -14.05 56.27
C LEU A 756 -15.53 -14.17 56.93
N THR A 757 -16.44 -14.95 56.34
CA THR A 757 -17.82 -15.18 56.83
C THR A 757 -18.00 -16.53 57.52
N ALA A 758 -16.94 -17.35 57.61
CA ALA A 758 -16.96 -18.59 58.36
C ALA A 758 -17.26 -18.33 59.85
N PRO A 759 -18.05 -19.20 60.52
CA PRO A 759 -18.40 -19.03 61.91
C PRO A 759 -17.16 -19.13 62.80
N ASP A 760 -16.98 -18.14 63.67
CA ASP A 760 -15.81 -18.03 64.53
C ASP A 760 -16.06 -18.71 65.89
N LEU A 761 -15.04 -19.38 66.44
CA LEU A 761 -15.13 -20.11 67.71
C LEU A 761 -15.08 -19.22 68.96
N PHE A 762 -14.79 -17.92 68.82
CA PHE A 762 -14.62 -16.97 69.93
C PHE A 762 -15.33 -15.62 69.67
N GLU A 763 -15.80 -14.96 70.72
CA GLU A 763 -16.46 -13.65 70.63
C GLU A 763 -15.45 -12.52 70.35
N ARG A 764 -15.58 -11.87 69.18
CA ARG A 764 -14.74 -10.72 68.78
C ARG A 764 -15.17 -9.41 69.45
N THR A 765 -14.21 -8.54 69.75
CA THR A 765 -14.44 -7.20 70.30
C THR A 765 -15.13 -6.25 69.29
N PRO A 766 -15.76 -5.14 69.73
CA PRO A 766 -16.47 -4.22 68.82
C PRO A 766 -15.58 -3.60 67.72
N LYS A 767 -14.29 -3.37 68.03
CA LYS A 767 -13.32 -2.80 67.09
C LYS A 767 -12.93 -3.82 66.02
N GLU A 768 -12.79 -5.09 66.39
CA GLU A 768 -12.49 -6.20 65.48
C GLU A 768 -13.69 -6.55 64.59
N LYS A 769 -14.92 -6.49 65.12
CA LYS A 769 -16.15 -6.64 64.31
C LYS A 769 -16.22 -5.58 63.22
N LYS A 770 -15.92 -4.32 63.52
CA LYS A 770 -15.94 -3.22 62.54
C LYS A 770 -14.84 -3.36 61.47
N ALA A 771 -13.65 -3.82 61.86
CA ALA A 771 -12.56 -4.10 60.92
C ALA A 771 -12.83 -5.30 60.01
N LEU A 772 -13.43 -6.37 60.55
CA LEU A 772 -13.88 -7.53 59.77
C LEU A 772 -14.96 -7.13 58.78
N GLN A 773 -15.97 -6.37 59.22
CA GLN A 773 -17.07 -5.93 58.35
C GLN A 773 -16.53 -5.15 57.15
N LYS A 774 -15.58 -4.24 57.36
CA LYS A 774 -14.94 -3.49 56.27
C LYS A 774 -14.21 -4.39 55.26
N LYS A 775 -13.60 -5.50 55.72
CA LYS A 775 -12.98 -6.50 54.83
C LYS A 775 -14.01 -7.34 54.08
N ILE A 776 -15.12 -7.69 54.74
CA ILE A 776 -16.26 -8.38 54.12
C ILE A 776 -16.86 -7.49 53.02
N ASP A 777 -17.09 -6.20 53.29
CA ASP A 777 -17.65 -5.25 52.31
C ASP A 777 -16.72 -5.09 51.09
N LEU A 778 -15.40 -5.04 51.31
CA LEU A 778 -14.41 -5.01 50.22
C LEU A 778 -14.43 -6.29 49.38
N ALA A 779 -14.48 -7.46 50.01
CA ALA A 779 -14.56 -8.75 49.32
C ALA A 779 -15.90 -8.91 48.57
N GLN A 780 -17.01 -8.47 49.15
CA GLN A 780 -18.34 -8.45 48.51
C GLN A 780 -18.36 -7.53 47.29
N ASN A 781 -17.80 -6.33 47.38
CA ASN A 781 -17.70 -5.42 46.24
C ASN A 781 -16.82 -5.99 45.13
N ALA A 782 -15.72 -6.67 45.47
CA ALA A 782 -14.89 -7.37 44.49
C ALA A 782 -15.65 -8.52 43.81
N VAL A 783 -16.38 -9.35 44.58
CA VAL A 783 -17.25 -10.41 44.03
C VAL A 783 -18.31 -9.83 43.11
N GLY A 784 -18.98 -8.74 43.51
CA GLY A 784 -19.98 -8.05 42.69
C GLY A 784 -19.39 -7.51 41.39
N LYS A 785 -18.23 -6.85 41.45
CA LYS A 785 -17.49 -6.33 40.29
C LYS A 785 -17.13 -7.43 39.30
N TYR A 786 -16.46 -8.50 39.75
CA TYR A 786 -16.03 -9.58 38.85
C TYR A 786 -17.22 -10.41 38.34
N SER A 787 -18.27 -10.60 39.15
CA SER A 787 -19.49 -11.28 38.70
C SER A 787 -20.20 -10.49 37.61
N ALA A 788 -20.35 -9.17 37.78
CA ALA A 788 -20.95 -8.29 36.77
C ALA A 788 -20.14 -8.31 35.46
N ILE A 789 -18.81 -8.21 35.54
CA ILE A 789 -17.93 -8.31 34.36
C ILE A 789 -18.13 -9.66 33.64
N ILE A 790 -18.16 -10.79 34.37
CA ILE A 790 -18.35 -12.12 33.78
C ILE A 790 -19.76 -12.29 33.19
N GLU A 791 -20.78 -11.76 33.86
CA GLU A 791 -22.16 -11.81 33.40
C GLU A 791 -22.36 -10.93 32.17
N GLU A 792 -21.70 -9.76 32.13
CA GLU A 792 -21.61 -8.90 30.96
C GLU A 792 -20.89 -9.61 29.81
N ILE A 793 -19.73 -10.23 30.02
CA ILE A 793 -18.99 -11.02 29.02
C ILE A 793 -19.82 -12.20 28.49
N LYS A 794 -20.53 -12.94 29.37
CA LYS A 794 -21.38 -14.08 29.00
C LYS A 794 -22.63 -13.68 28.22
N ASN A 795 -23.24 -12.55 28.58
CA ASN A 795 -24.43 -12.03 27.90
C ASN A 795 -24.09 -11.12 26.71
N ASN A 796 -22.82 -10.80 26.49
CA ASN A 796 -22.42 -9.78 25.52
C ASN A 796 -22.40 -10.28 24.07
N LYS A 797 -23.03 -9.50 23.20
CA LYS A 797 -22.79 -9.49 21.75
C LYS A 797 -21.34 -9.12 21.38
N ILE A 798 -20.59 -8.51 22.30
CA ILE A 798 -19.22 -7.98 22.10
C ILE A 798 -18.22 -9.04 21.62
N PHE A 799 -18.29 -10.27 22.13
CA PHE A 799 -17.36 -11.34 21.73
C PHE A 799 -17.94 -12.29 20.68
N GLN A 800 -19.08 -11.96 20.08
CA GLN A 800 -19.72 -12.82 19.07
C GLN A 800 -18.79 -13.02 17.84
N ASN A 801 -17.99 -12.00 17.52
CA ASN A 801 -17.05 -12.00 16.41
C ASN A 801 -15.57 -12.05 16.85
N ALA A 802 -15.26 -12.31 18.13
CA ALA A 802 -13.88 -12.38 18.61
C ALA A 802 -13.11 -13.53 17.92
N PHE A 803 -11.85 -13.27 17.55
CA PHE A 803 -11.00 -14.24 16.87
C PHE A 803 -9.98 -14.86 17.84
N GLU A 804 -10.11 -16.18 18.05
CA GLU A 804 -9.25 -16.92 18.97
C GLU A 804 -8.08 -17.58 18.22
N TRP A 805 -6.99 -16.83 18.01
CA TRP A 805 -5.81 -17.25 17.23
C TRP A 805 -5.35 -18.70 17.49
N ARG A 806 -5.20 -19.07 18.76
CA ARG A 806 -4.74 -20.40 19.18
C ARG A 806 -5.72 -21.54 18.85
N ILE A 807 -7.00 -21.22 18.77
CA ILE A 807 -8.07 -22.18 18.50
C ILE A 807 -8.29 -22.29 17.00
N GLU A 808 -8.34 -21.15 16.32
CA GLU A 808 -8.66 -21.09 14.89
C GLU A 808 -7.48 -21.56 14.03
N PHE A 809 -6.23 -21.38 14.48
CA PHE A 809 -4.99 -21.84 13.84
C PHE A 809 -4.11 -22.68 14.79
N PRO A 810 -4.32 -24.00 14.90
CA PRO A 810 -3.47 -24.86 15.73
C PRO A 810 -2.04 -25.03 15.20
N GLU A 811 -1.76 -24.64 13.95
CA GLU A 811 -0.45 -24.76 13.30
C GLU A 811 0.61 -23.87 13.96
N VAL A 812 0.16 -22.79 14.62
CA VAL A 812 1.03 -21.87 15.37
C VAL A 812 1.12 -22.25 16.85
N LEU A 813 0.84 -23.50 17.19
CA LEU A 813 1.10 -24.08 18.51
C LEU A 813 2.31 -25.03 18.44
N ASN A 814 3.08 -25.18 19.53
CA ASN A 814 4.05 -26.26 19.68
C ASN A 814 3.35 -27.59 20.10
N GLU A 815 4.11 -28.63 20.42
CA GLU A 815 3.56 -29.91 20.92
C GLU A 815 2.92 -29.78 22.32
N ASP A 816 3.40 -28.82 23.10
CA ASP A 816 2.90 -28.48 24.42
C ASP A 816 1.63 -27.62 24.39
N GLY A 817 1.21 -27.12 23.21
CA GLY A 817 0.06 -26.23 23.06
C GLY A 817 0.36 -24.76 23.38
N ASP A 818 1.63 -24.38 23.51
CA ASP A 818 2.04 -22.98 23.62
C ASP A 818 2.06 -22.31 22.26
N PHE A 819 1.68 -21.04 22.21
CA PHE A 819 1.65 -20.26 20.99
C PHE A 819 3.07 -19.88 20.55
N ILE A 820 3.48 -20.37 19.39
CA ILE A 820 4.77 -20.04 18.78
C ILE A 820 4.70 -18.77 17.92
N GLY A 821 3.57 -18.55 17.23
CA GLY A 821 3.36 -17.44 16.29
C GLY A 821 3.74 -17.76 14.84
N PHE A 822 3.63 -16.74 13.98
CA PHE A 822 3.90 -16.80 12.54
C PHE A 822 5.34 -16.42 12.19
N ASP A 823 5.86 -16.94 11.07
CA ASP A 823 7.20 -16.63 10.58
C ASP A 823 7.25 -15.30 9.79
N ALA A 824 6.11 -14.84 9.26
CA ALA A 824 5.97 -13.53 8.63
C ALA A 824 4.54 -12.98 8.77
N ILE A 825 4.43 -11.66 8.91
CA ILE A 825 3.15 -10.94 8.84
C ILE A 825 3.21 -9.90 7.72
N ILE A 826 2.24 -9.91 6.80
CA ILE A 826 2.17 -8.96 5.67
C ILE A 826 0.73 -8.56 5.44
N GLY A 827 0.46 -7.30 5.11
CA GLY A 827 -0.89 -6.85 4.76
C GLY A 827 -1.05 -5.33 4.63
N ASN A 828 -2.30 -4.92 4.43
CA ASN A 828 -2.76 -3.52 4.43
C ASN A 828 -3.91 -3.36 5.44
N PRO A 829 -3.61 -3.03 6.70
CA PRO A 829 -4.63 -2.84 7.73
C PRO A 829 -5.57 -1.65 7.43
N PRO A 830 -6.80 -1.61 7.99
CA PRO A 830 -7.77 -0.55 7.69
C PRO A 830 -7.38 0.85 8.21
N TYR A 831 -7.74 1.91 7.46
CA TYR A 831 -7.41 3.31 7.76
C TYR A 831 -8.62 4.07 8.35
N ILE A 832 -9.02 3.70 9.57
CA ILE A 832 -10.20 4.24 10.24
C ILE A 832 -9.80 4.87 11.56
N GLN A 833 -10.27 6.10 11.82
CA GLN A 833 -10.05 6.77 13.10
C GLN A 833 -10.83 6.06 14.20
N LEU A 834 -10.16 5.73 15.31
CA LEU A 834 -10.78 5.02 16.42
C LEU A 834 -11.98 5.79 16.99
N GLN A 835 -11.90 7.11 17.11
CA GLN A 835 -13.02 7.94 17.60
C GLN A 835 -14.32 7.84 16.78
N SER A 836 -14.24 7.50 15.49
CA SER A 836 -15.43 7.42 14.61
C SER A 836 -16.17 6.08 14.70
N MET A 837 -15.62 5.09 15.42
CA MET A 837 -16.17 3.73 15.45
C MET A 837 -17.19 3.50 16.58
N GLY A 838 -17.48 4.50 17.42
CA GLY A 838 -18.51 4.43 18.45
C GLY A 838 -18.17 3.45 19.59
N GLU A 839 -19.12 2.56 19.95
CA GLU A 839 -18.99 1.65 21.09
C GLU A 839 -17.83 0.64 20.96
N ILE A 840 -17.41 0.30 19.73
CA ILE A 840 -16.30 -0.65 19.52
C ILE A 840 -14.95 -0.09 19.97
N THR A 841 -14.81 1.24 20.00
CA THR A 841 -13.61 1.93 20.47
C THR A 841 -13.39 1.69 21.96
N ASP A 842 -14.46 1.65 22.74
CA ASP A 842 -14.40 1.33 24.17
C ASP A 842 -14.01 -0.14 24.40
N ILE A 843 -14.33 -1.03 23.45
CA ILE A 843 -13.94 -2.43 23.49
C ILE A 843 -12.44 -2.57 23.21
N TYR A 844 -11.93 -1.90 22.17
CA TYR A 844 -10.49 -1.89 21.87
C TYR A 844 -9.68 -1.30 23.03
N GLN A 845 -10.19 -0.28 23.71
CA GLN A 845 -9.56 0.26 24.92
C GLN A 845 -9.44 -0.78 26.04
N LYS A 846 -10.44 -1.65 26.20
CA LYS A 846 -10.44 -2.74 27.20
C LYS A 846 -9.48 -3.88 26.85
N MET A 847 -8.97 -3.95 25.61
CA MET A 847 -7.96 -4.95 25.22
C MET A 847 -6.55 -4.57 25.68
N GLU A 848 -6.36 -3.40 26.32
CA GLU A 848 -5.10 -2.96 26.93
C GLU A 848 -3.91 -2.86 25.96
N PHE A 849 -4.16 -2.52 24.68
CA PHE A 849 -3.10 -2.26 23.70
C PHE A 849 -2.24 -1.05 24.12
N GLU A 850 -0.91 -1.19 24.11
CA GLU A 850 0.06 -0.12 24.40
C GLU A 850 -0.01 1.03 23.38
N THR A 851 -0.38 0.71 22.14
CA THR A 851 -0.51 1.64 21.01
C THR A 851 -1.89 2.32 20.94
N PHE A 852 -2.81 2.03 21.86
CA PHE A 852 -4.15 2.59 21.82
C PHE A 852 -4.15 4.09 22.14
N GLU A 853 -4.58 4.88 21.17
CA GLU A 853 -4.89 6.31 21.34
C GLU A 853 -6.27 6.59 20.76
N ARG A 854 -7.19 7.15 21.55
CA ARG A 854 -8.60 7.34 21.11
C ARG A 854 -8.71 8.21 19.85
N THR A 855 -7.80 9.16 19.66
CA THR A 855 -7.71 10.04 18.49
C THR A 855 -6.88 9.46 17.34
N GLY A 856 -6.26 8.29 17.55
CA GLY A 856 -5.45 7.60 16.55
C GLY A 856 -6.27 6.75 15.59
N ASP A 857 -5.56 6.01 14.74
CA ASP A 857 -6.13 5.13 13.72
C ASP A 857 -6.09 3.67 14.17
N ILE A 858 -6.99 2.85 13.64
CA ILE A 858 -7.09 1.41 13.99
C ILE A 858 -5.85 0.61 13.56
N TYR A 859 -5.14 0.99 12.49
CA TYR A 859 -3.93 0.29 12.06
C TYR A 859 -2.82 0.30 13.13
N CYS A 860 -2.87 1.23 14.09
CA CYS A 860 -1.98 1.23 15.25
C CYS A 860 -2.07 -0.09 16.02
N LEU A 861 -3.29 -0.54 16.28
CA LEU A 861 -3.57 -1.77 17.01
C LEU A 861 -3.15 -3.01 16.21
N PHE A 862 -3.22 -2.93 14.88
CA PHE A 862 -2.76 -4.01 13.99
C PHE A 862 -1.25 -4.20 14.02
N TYR A 863 -0.45 -3.14 14.12
CA TYR A 863 0.99 -3.27 14.29
C TYR A 863 1.35 -4.00 15.60
N GLU A 864 0.69 -3.66 16.69
CA GLU A 864 0.89 -4.32 17.98
C GLU A 864 0.39 -5.77 17.96
N LEU A 865 -0.82 -6.03 17.44
CA LEU A 865 -1.31 -7.39 17.21
C LEU A 865 -0.33 -8.20 16.37
N GLY A 866 0.11 -7.63 15.25
CA GLY A 866 1.05 -8.26 14.33
C GLY A 866 2.36 -8.64 15.01
N ASN A 867 2.93 -7.74 15.82
CA ASN A 867 4.11 -8.06 16.63
C ASN A 867 3.81 -9.16 17.67
N ASN A 868 2.63 -9.14 18.31
CA ASN A 868 2.23 -10.14 19.31
C ASN A 868 2.11 -11.55 18.70
N ILE A 869 1.54 -11.68 17.50
CA ILE A 869 1.39 -12.97 16.81
C ILE A 869 2.62 -13.41 16.00
N LEU A 870 3.63 -12.55 15.85
CA LEU A 870 4.87 -12.83 15.14
C LEU A 870 5.89 -13.58 16.03
N ARG A 871 6.63 -14.51 15.43
CA ARG A 871 7.75 -15.20 16.09
C ARG A 871 8.92 -14.25 16.35
N LYS A 872 9.73 -14.58 17.35
CA LYS A 872 10.98 -13.86 17.61
C LYS A 872 11.91 -13.94 16.39
N ASN A 873 12.62 -12.85 16.10
CA ASN A 873 13.52 -12.68 14.95
C ASN A 873 12.84 -12.70 13.56
N CYS A 874 11.52 -12.84 13.49
CA CYS A 874 10.77 -12.82 12.23
C CYS A 874 10.33 -11.39 11.86
N PHE A 875 9.76 -11.23 10.67
CA PHE A 875 9.49 -9.92 10.06
C PHE A 875 7.99 -9.65 9.91
N LEU A 876 7.59 -8.40 10.16
CA LEU A 876 6.29 -7.85 9.79
C LEU A 876 6.49 -6.73 8.78
N SER A 877 5.62 -6.64 7.77
CA SER A 877 5.60 -5.55 6.79
C SER A 877 4.17 -5.10 6.50
N PHE A 878 3.85 -3.85 6.82
CA PHE A 878 2.54 -3.25 6.50
C PHE A 878 2.69 -1.99 5.67
N ILE A 879 1.69 -1.73 4.83
CA ILE A 879 1.42 -0.42 4.26
C ILE A 879 0.34 0.27 5.08
N THR A 880 0.59 1.49 5.54
CA THR A 880 -0.31 2.29 6.38
C THR A 880 -0.28 3.77 6.01
N SER A 881 -1.15 4.60 6.59
CA SER A 881 -0.97 6.06 6.47
C SER A 881 0.32 6.50 7.17
N ASN A 882 1.05 7.46 6.60
CA ASN A 882 2.29 7.97 7.20
C ASN A 882 2.05 8.98 8.35
N LYS A 883 0.79 9.33 8.67
CA LYS A 883 0.45 10.36 9.67
C LYS A 883 1.01 10.09 11.06
N TRP A 884 1.02 8.83 11.51
CA TRP A 884 1.56 8.45 12.83
C TRP A 884 3.04 8.84 13.00
N MET A 885 3.79 9.00 11.91
CA MET A 885 5.19 9.38 11.97
C MET A 885 5.38 10.78 12.59
N ARG A 886 4.41 11.68 12.41
CA ARG A 886 4.53 13.10 12.84
C ARG A 886 3.41 13.57 13.76
N ALA A 887 2.27 12.90 13.76
CA ALA A 887 1.13 13.28 14.58
C ALA A 887 1.36 12.97 16.08
N GLY A 888 0.75 13.77 16.95
CA GLY A 888 0.82 13.58 18.40
C GLY A 888 0.28 12.23 18.88
N TYR A 889 -0.84 11.75 18.31
CA TYR A 889 -1.38 10.42 18.63
C TYR A 889 -0.43 9.27 18.26
N GLY A 890 0.55 9.51 17.38
CA GLY A 890 1.52 8.50 16.97
C GLY A 890 2.66 8.29 17.96
N GLU A 891 2.75 9.07 19.05
CA GLU A 891 3.84 8.95 20.03
C GLU A 891 3.89 7.56 20.68
N SER A 892 2.73 7.01 21.09
CA SER A 892 2.63 5.67 21.65
C SER A 892 3.13 4.61 20.67
N MET A 893 2.78 4.74 19.38
CA MET A 893 3.24 3.85 18.33
C MET A 893 4.76 3.96 18.09
N ARG A 894 5.31 5.18 18.01
CA ARG A 894 6.75 5.39 17.82
C ARG A 894 7.54 4.80 18.99
N ARG A 895 7.06 5.01 20.22
CA ARG A 895 7.62 4.39 21.42
C ARG A 895 7.60 2.86 21.33
N TYR A 896 6.46 2.29 20.96
CA TYR A 896 6.32 0.84 20.79
C TYR A 896 7.32 0.29 19.75
N PHE A 897 7.49 0.93 18.60
CA PHE A 897 8.48 0.50 17.60
C PHE A 897 9.92 0.61 18.10
N VAL A 898 10.25 1.65 18.86
CA VAL A 898 11.61 1.85 19.36
C VAL A 898 11.94 0.85 20.47
N GLU A 899 10.99 0.55 21.34
CA GLU A 899 11.21 -0.25 22.55
C GLU A 899 10.97 -1.75 22.34
N GLN A 900 9.99 -2.13 21.50
CA GLN A 900 9.51 -3.51 21.36
C GLN A 900 9.87 -4.18 20.02
N THR A 901 10.41 -3.42 19.06
CA THR A 901 10.72 -3.94 17.72
C THR A 901 12.07 -3.43 17.20
N ASN A 902 12.50 -3.96 16.06
CA ASN A 902 13.63 -3.45 15.29
C ASN A 902 13.15 -3.01 13.91
N PRO A 903 12.86 -1.72 13.70
CA PRO A 903 12.57 -1.19 12.37
C PRO A 903 13.72 -1.49 11.40
N VAL A 904 13.40 -2.07 10.24
CA VAL A 904 14.38 -2.50 9.23
C VAL A 904 14.28 -1.65 7.98
N LEU A 905 13.06 -1.40 7.51
CA LEU A 905 12.81 -0.64 6.29
C LEU A 905 11.61 0.29 6.49
N LEU A 906 11.77 1.55 6.06
CA LEU A 906 10.70 2.55 6.03
C LEU A 906 10.67 3.24 4.65
N VAL A 907 9.57 3.11 3.94
CA VAL A 907 9.39 3.75 2.62
C VAL A 907 8.23 4.73 2.72
N ASP A 908 8.48 6.02 2.55
CA ASP A 908 7.46 7.07 2.62
C ASP A 908 7.08 7.56 1.22
N PHE A 909 5.82 7.42 0.83
CA PHE A 909 5.30 7.86 -0.48
C PHE A 909 4.81 9.30 -0.42
N ALA A 910 5.69 10.21 -0.01
CA ALA A 910 5.34 11.60 0.27
C ALA A 910 4.76 12.33 -0.95
N GLY A 911 3.44 12.58 -0.94
CA GLY A 911 2.74 13.32 -1.98
C GLY A 911 2.48 12.55 -3.28
N ILE A 912 2.74 11.24 -3.31
CA ILE A 912 2.36 10.37 -4.43
C ILE A 912 1.01 9.75 -4.14
N ASN A 913 0.11 9.82 -5.11
CA ASN A 913 -1.17 9.13 -5.01
C ASN A 913 -0.97 7.63 -5.31
N VAL A 914 -0.63 6.85 -4.28
CA VAL A 914 -0.47 5.38 -4.41
C VAL A 914 -1.81 4.71 -4.71
N PHE A 915 -2.90 5.23 -4.12
CA PHE A 915 -4.24 4.72 -4.33
C PHE A 915 -5.01 5.66 -5.26
N ASP A 916 -5.41 5.18 -6.46
CA ASP A 916 -6.12 5.98 -7.47
C ASP A 916 -7.37 6.70 -6.93
N GLU A 917 -8.02 6.13 -5.92
CA GLU A 917 -9.32 6.55 -5.40
C GLU A 917 -9.24 7.25 -4.03
N ALA A 918 -8.06 7.33 -3.39
CA ALA A 918 -7.89 7.90 -2.06
C ALA A 918 -6.69 8.84 -1.96
N THR A 919 -6.94 10.12 -1.64
CA THR A 919 -5.90 11.11 -1.33
C THR A 919 -5.38 10.89 0.10
N VAL A 920 -4.60 9.83 0.30
CA VAL A 920 -3.97 9.51 1.59
C VAL A 920 -2.49 9.27 1.36
N ASP A 921 -1.66 10.02 2.09
CA ASP A 921 -0.21 9.77 2.14
C ASP A 921 0.07 8.51 2.96
N VAL A 922 0.91 7.63 2.41
CA VAL A 922 1.12 6.27 2.90
C VAL A 922 2.61 5.97 3.05
N ASN A 923 2.91 5.03 3.93
CA ASN A 923 4.23 4.46 4.09
C ASN A 923 4.19 2.92 4.10
N ILE A 924 5.31 2.29 3.77
CA ILE A 924 5.57 0.89 4.10
C ILE A 924 6.54 0.87 5.27
N LEU A 925 6.17 0.20 6.35
CA LEU A 925 7.07 -0.07 7.47
C LEU A 925 7.27 -1.58 7.59
N MET A 926 8.53 -2.01 7.55
CA MET A 926 8.94 -3.35 7.92
C MET A 926 9.78 -3.29 9.20
N PHE A 927 9.45 -4.15 10.16
CA PHE A 927 10.29 -4.37 11.34
C PHE A 927 10.49 -5.86 11.61
N GLN A 928 11.55 -6.16 12.35
CA GLN A 928 11.84 -7.47 12.91
C GLN A 928 11.41 -7.49 14.38
N LYS A 929 10.87 -8.61 14.88
CA LYS A 929 10.62 -8.81 16.31
C LYS A 929 11.92 -9.14 17.05
N ASP A 930 12.69 -8.09 17.26
CA ASP A 930 13.99 -8.11 17.91
C ASP A 930 14.28 -6.73 18.54
N LYS A 931 15.38 -6.61 19.29
CA LYS A 931 15.81 -5.33 19.85
C LYS A 931 16.21 -4.36 18.74
N ASN A 932 15.77 -3.10 18.87
CA ASN A 932 16.12 -2.03 17.96
C ASN A 932 17.64 -1.84 17.86
N ARG A 933 18.16 -1.90 16.63
CA ARG A 933 19.56 -1.67 16.29
C ARG A 933 19.86 -0.22 15.90
N GLN A 934 18.81 0.61 15.78
CA GLN A 934 18.87 1.98 15.28
C GLN A 934 19.51 2.05 13.89
N GLN A 935 19.19 1.09 13.04
CA GLN A 935 19.70 1.03 11.66
C GLN A 935 18.55 0.77 10.70
N THR A 936 17.69 1.77 10.53
CA THR A 936 16.51 1.65 9.66
C THR A 936 16.87 2.14 8.26
N GLU A 937 16.74 1.27 7.26
CA GLU A 937 16.83 1.69 5.87
C GLU A 937 15.58 2.52 5.51
N ALA A 938 15.75 3.80 5.22
CA ALA A 938 14.63 4.72 5.00
C ALA A 938 14.70 5.36 3.61
N CYS A 939 13.58 5.50 2.92
CA CYS A 939 13.53 6.07 1.57
C CYS A 939 12.28 6.93 1.36
N ILE A 940 12.42 8.09 0.71
CA ILE A 940 11.28 8.90 0.27
C ILE A 940 11.06 8.71 -1.22
N VAL A 941 9.83 8.39 -1.59
CA VAL A 941 9.38 8.22 -2.96
C VAL A 941 8.59 9.45 -3.36
N LYS A 942 9.16 10.31 -4.24
CA LYS A 942 8.52 11.56 -4.73
C LYS A 942 8.15 11.56 -6.23
N LYS A 943 8.48 10.48 -6.96
CA LYS A 943 8.27 10.37 -8.41
C LYS A 943 7.26 9.27 -8.75
N GLU A 944 6.26 9.60 -9.55
CA GLU A 944 5.32 8.62 -10.12
C GLU A 944 6.00 7.72 -11.18
N GLY A 945 5.42 6.54 -11.43
CA GLY A 945 5.89 5.64 -12.49
C GLY A 945 7.18 4.86 -12.16
N ILE A 946 7.48 4.64 -10.86
CA ILE A 946 8.58 3.77 -10.44
C ILE A 946 8.24 2.32 -10.79
N LYS A 947 9.05 1.75 -11.67
CA LYS A 947 8.84 0.39 -12.21
C LYS A 947 9.28 -0.71 -11.26
N ASP A 948 10.39 -0.49 -10.56
CA ASP A 948 10.96 -1.44 -9.61
C ASP A 948 11.30 -0.69 -8.33
N LEU A 949 10.41 -0.82 -7.35
CA LEU A 949 10.53 -0.16 -6.06
C LEU A 949 11.77 -0.65 -5.30
N SER A 950 12.13 -1.93 -5.42
CA SER A 950 13.33 -2.51 -4.81
C SER A 950 14.64 -1.93 -5.37
N VAL A 951 14.73 -1.71 -6.69
CA VAL A 951 15.88 -0.99 -7.28
C VAL A 951 15.92 0.46 -6.82
N PHE A 952 14.76 1.13 -6.82
CA PHE A 952 14.68 2.52 -6.40
C PHE A 952 15.13 2.70 -4.94
N ILE A 953 14.62 1.87 -4.02
CA ILE A 953 14.98 1.91 -2.60
C ILE A 953 16.47 1.68 -2.44
N ARG A 954 17.06 0.62 -3.04
CA ARG A 954 18.51 0.37 -2.95
C ARG A 954 19.39 1.52 -3.45
N GLN A 955 18.88 2.37 -4.33
CA GLN A 955 19.61 3.50 -4.89
C GLN A 955 19.42 4.81 -4.11
N ASN A 956 18.30 4.96 -3.41
CA ASN A 956 17.87 6.23 -2.80
C ASN A 956 17.62 6.10 -1.29
N SER A 957 17.84 4.93 -0.70
CA SER A 957 17.70 4.73 0.73
C SER A 957 18.86 5.35 1.50
N VAL A 958 18.56 5.75 2.72
CA VAL A 958 19.49 6.30 3.70
C VAL A 958 19.28 5.55 5.00
N ASN A 959 20.35 5.34 5.76
CA ASN A 959 20.21 4.77 7.10
C ASN A 959 19.73 5.86 8.05
N CYS A 960 18.70 5.59 8.85
CA CYS A 960 18.13 6.51 9.82
C CYS A 960 18.06 5.87 11.22
N GLU A 961 18.37 6.70 12.21
CA GLU A 961 18.15 6.45 13.62
C GLU A 961 16.82 7.12 14.02
N PHE A 962 15.89 6.34 14.56
CA PHE A 962 14.58 6.83 14.96
C PHE A 962 14.38 6.68 16.47
N GLY A 963 14.03 7.78 17.15
CA GLY A 963 13.59 7.78 18.54
C GLY A 963 12.07 7.88 18.68
N VAL A 964 11.60 8.36 19.85
CA VAL A 964 10.17 8.49 20.18
C VAL A 964 9.56 9.78 19.59
N GLU A 965 10.42 10.74 19.26
CA GLU A 965 10.08 11.96 18.54
C GLU A 965 9.56 11.69 17.12
N SER A 966 9.11 12.73 16.41
CA SER A 966 8.58 12.61 15.05
C SER A 966 9.60 11.97 14.10
N TRP A 967 9.19 10.93 13.38
CA TRP A 967 10.02 10.24 12.39
C TRP A 967 10.04 11.03 11.09
N VAL A 968 11.25 11.43 10.69
CA VAL A 968 11.49 12.17 9.44
C VAL A 968 12.67 11.54 8.74
N ILE A 969 12.48 11.20 7.46
CA ILE A 969 13.53 10.63 6.61
C ILE A 969 14.37 11.79 6.08
N LEU A 970 15.62 11.85 6.49
CA LEU A 970 16.57 12.91 6.15
C LEU A 970 17.73 12.32 5.35
N SER A 971 18.19 13.02 4.31
CA SER A 971 19.42 12.65 3.60
C SER A 971 20.63 12.68 4.52
N SER A 972 21.74 12.06 4.11
CA SER A 972 22.99 12.08 4.89
C SER A 972 23.47 13.50 5.22
N LEU A 973 23.27 14.44 4.30
CA LEU A 973 23.60 15.86 4.51
C LEU A 973 22.67 16.48 5.56
N GLU A 974 21.36 16.28 5.43
CA GLU A 974 20.37 16.80 6.39
C GLU A 974 20.54 16.19 7.79
N GLN A 975 20.88 14.91 7.89
CA GLN A 975 21.19 14.25 9.17
C GLN A 975 22.44 14.85 9.82
N SER A 976 23.49 15.14 9.05
CA SER A 976 24.69 15.82 9.54
C SER A 976 24.35 17.20 10.10
N ILE A 977 23.56 17.99 9.37
CA ILE A 977 23.12 19.32 9.81
C ILE A 977 22.30 19.22 11.11
N ARG A 978 21.29 18.35 11.14
CA ARG A 978 20.46 18.14 12.34
C ARG A 978 21.29 17.75 13.55
N SER A 979 22.19 16.79 13.38
CA SER A 979 23.06 16.30 14.46
C SER A 979 23.92 17.41 15.03
N LYS A 980 24.51 18.28 14.18
CA LYS A 980 25.30 19.43 14.64
C LYS A 980 24.46 20.45 15.41
N ILE A 981 23.25 20.71 14.94
CA ILE A 981 22.31 21.62 15.59
C ILE A 981 21.91 21.10 16.98
N GLU A 982 21.52 19.83 17.08
CA GLU A 982 21.09 19.20 18.33
C GLU A 982 22.26 18.94 19.31
N LEU A 983 23.48 18.70 18.80
CA LEU A 983 24.66 18.45 19.62
C LEU A 983 25.12 19.69 20.40
N VAL A 984 25.05 20.87 19.77
CA VAL A 984 25.55 22.13 20.36
C VAL A 984 24.42 22.94 21.00
N GLY A 985 23.19 22.81 20.51
CA GLY A 985 22.06 23.58 20.99
C GLY A 985 21.39 22.99 22.23
N THR A 986 20.97 23.85 23.16
CA THR A 986 20.11 23.48 24.30
C THR A 986 18.66 23.83 23.94
N PRO A 987 17.69 22.89 24.08
CA PRO A 987 16.28 23.18 23.81
C PRO A 987 15.76 24.36 24.63
N LEU A 988 15.01 25.26 24.01
CA LEU A 988 14.50 26.47 24.66
C LEU A 988 13.65 26.23 25.92
N LYS A 989 12.99 25.08 26.05
CA LYS A 989 12.29 24.68 27.28
C LYS A 989 13.20 24.57 28.52
N ASP A 990 14.51 24.39 28.29
CA ASP A 990 15.54 24.23 29.33
C ASP A 990 16.32 25.56 29.56
N TRP A 991 15.95 26.63 28.85
CA TRP A 991 16.45 27.99 29.08
C TRP A 991 15.64 28.69 30.19
N ASP A 992 16.24 29.71 30.81
CA ASP A 992 15.57 30.61 31.77
C ASP A 992 14.68 31.63 31.02
N ILE A 993 13.61 31.11 30.42
CA ILE A 993 12.62 31.86 29.65
C ILE A 993 11.20 31.38 29.95
N ASP A 994 10.23 32.27 29.71
CA ASP A 994 8.82 31.95 29.76
C ASP A 994 8.15 32.26 28.42
N ILE A 995 7.28 31.36 27.95
CA ILE A 995 6.50 31.54 26.73
C ILE A 995 5.00 31.56 27.04
N TYR A 996 4.33 32.65 26.64
CA TYR A 996 2.90 32.82 26.85
C TYR A 996 2.14 33.15 25.57
N ARG A 997 0.91 32.66 25.45
CA ARG A 997 0.03 33.00 24.33
C ARG A 997 -0.52 34.42 24.50
N GLY A 998 -0.78 35.12 23.40
CA GLY A 998 -1.48 36.42 23.45
C GLY A 998 -2.95 36.32 23.88
N VAL A 999 -3.58 37.48 24.05
CA VAL A 999 -4.90 37.59 24.70
C VAL A 999 -6.05 37.10 23.81
N LEU A 1000 -6.88 36.20 24.35
CA LEU A 1000 -8.16 35.83 23.77
C LEU A 1000 -9.30 36.65 24.39
N THR A 1001 -9.87 37.56 23.61
CA THR A 1001 -10.96 38.45 24.07
C THR A 1001 -12.31 37.74 24.16
N GLY A 1002 -12.53 36.70 23.32
CA GLY A 1002 -13.83 36.05 23.14
C GLY A 1002 -14.84 36.87 22.31
N TYR A 1003 -14.61 38.17 22.09
CA TYR A 1003 -15.43 39.02 21.22
C TYR A 1003 -14.67 40.29 20.80
N ASN A 1004 -13.86 40.19 19.74
CA ASN A 1004 -12.90 41.24 19.37
C ASN A 1004 -13.52 42.64 19.19
N GLU A 1005 -14.72 42.76 18.63
CA GLU A 1005 -15.39 44.03 18.35
C GLU A 1005 -15.60 44.90 19.60
N ALA A 1006 -15.82 44.29 20.77
CA ALA A 1006 -16.04 45.03 22.01
C ALA A 1006 -14.73 45.47 22.68
N PHE A 1007 -13.68 44.64 22.59
CA PHE A 1007 -12.45 44.83 23.36
C PHE A 1007 -11.31 45.48 22.57
N ILE A 1008 -11.31 45.35 21.24
CA ILE A 1008 -10.28 45.94 20.37
C ILE A 1008 -10.87 47.20 19.74
N ILE A 1009 -10.26 48.35 20.06
CA ILE A 1009 -10.74 49.67 19.69
C ILE A 1009 -9.69 50.41 18.85
N ASP A 1010 -10.14 51.38 18.06
CA ASP A 1010 -9.27 52.29 17.30
C ASP A 1010 -8.84 53.52 18.14
N SER A 1011 -7.93 54.32 17.59
CA SER A 1011 -7.46 55.57 18.20
C SER A 1011 -8.60 56.54 18.52
N GLU A 1012 -9.59 56.69 17.63
CA GLU A 1012 -10.71 57.62 17.83
C GLU A 1012 -11.56 57.22 19.04
N THR A 1013 -11.90 55.92 19.13
CA THR A 1013 -12.67 55.38 20.25
C THR A 1013 -11.87 55.47 21.55
N LYS A 1014 -10.57 55.16 21.53
CA LYS A 1014 -9.70 55.34 22.71
C LYS A 1014 -9.74 56.79 23.22
N GLU A 1015 -9.52 57.76 22.33
CA GLU A 1015 -9.51 59.18 22.71
C GLU A 1015 -10.85 59.63 23.26
N LYS A 1016 -11.96 59.17 22.66
CA LYS A 1016 -13.31 59.40 23.17
C LYS A 1016 -13.49 58.86 24.60
N LEU A 1017 -13.13 57.60 24.84
CA LEU A 1017 -13.29 56.96 26.16
C LEU A 1017 -12.46 57.65 27.25
N ILE A 1018 -11.21 58.04 26.92
CA ILE A 1018 -10.32 58.75 27.86
C ILE A 1018 -10.81 60.18 28.12
N LYS A 1019 -11.42 60.84 27.12
CA LYS A 1019 -11.99 62.17 27.29
C LYS A 1019 -13.25 62.16 28.15
N GLU A 1020 -14.09 61.14 28.02
CA GLU A 1020 -15.30 60.95 28.83
C GLU A 1020 -14.98 60.50 30.26
N ASP A 1021 -13.95 59.66 30.42
CA ASP A 1021 -13.43 59.21 31.71
C ASP A 1021 -11.91 59.02 31.63
N SER A 1022 -11.16 59.94 32.23
CA SER A 1022 -9.69 59.92 32.20
C SER A 1022 -9.08 58.67 32.82
N LYS A 1023 -9.82 58.00 33.72
CA LYS A 1023 -9.39 56.75 34.36
C LYS A 1023 -9.34 55.59 33.36
N SER A 1024 -10.09 55.64 32.26
CA SER A 1024 -10.06 54.64 31.18
C SER A 1024 -8.66 54.41 30.62
N ALA A 1025 -7.78 55.42 30.68
CA ALA A 1025 -6.38 55.29 30.26
C ALA A 1025 -5.61 54.20 31.06
N GLU A 1026 -6.00 53.90 32.30
CA GLU A 1026 -5.38 52.86 33.12
C GLU A 1026 -5.56 51.45 32.54
N ILE A 1027 -6.63 51.21 31.78
CA ILE A 1027 -7.03 49.88 31.28
C ILE A 1027 -7.10 49.80 29.75
N ILE A 1028 -6.56 50.77 29.03
CA ILE A 1028 -6.44 50.75 27.57
C ILE A 1028 -4.96 50.69 27.21
N ARG A 1029 -4.56 49.67 26.44
CA ARG A 1029 -3.15 49.44 26.05
C ARG A 1029 -3.02 49.24 24.55
N PRO A 1030 -1.89 49.64 23.95
CA PRO A 1030 -1.71 49.46 22.52
C PRO A 1030 -1.58 47.96 22.16
N LEU A 1031 -2.14 47.58 21.02
CA LEU A 1031 -2.30 46.19 20.60
C LEU A 1031 -1.57 45.90 19.28
N LEU A 1032 -0.85 44.78 19.27
CA LEU A 1032 -0.34 44.15 18.05
C LEU A 1032 -1.07 42.82 17.77
N ARG A 1033 -1.36 42.55 16.50
CA ARG A 1033 -1.95 41.30 16.01
C ARG A 1033 -0.93 40.53 15.17
N GLY A 1034 -1.22 39.26 14.86
CA GLY A 1034 -0.30 38.42 14.08
C GLY A 1034 0.15 39.01 12.74
N ARG A 1035 -0.70 39.77 12.04
CA ARG A 1035 -0.33 40.44 10.77
C ARG A 1035 0.61 41.64 10.93
N ASP A 1036 0.61 42.22 12.12
CA ASP A 1036 1.36 43.42 12.48
C ASP A 1036 2.83 43.08 12.79
N ILE A 1037 3.15 41.81 13.13
CA ILE A 1037 4.51 41.34 13.42
C ILE A 1037 5.25 40.96 12.13
N LYS A 1038 6.50 41.42 12.00
CA LYS A 1038 7.44 41.16 10.89
C LYS A 1038 8.77 40.61 11.43
N ARG A 1039 9.66 40.18 10.52
CA ARG A 1039 11.02 39.73 10.87
C ARG A 1039 11.82 40.94 11.35
N TYR A 1040 12.31 40.89 12.60
CA TYR A 1040 13.05 41.97 13.26
C TYR A 1040 12.30 43.31 13.35
N GLY A 1041 10.97 43.29 13.38
CA GLY A 1041 10.18 44.52 13.55
C GLY A 1041 8.69 44.27 13.58
N TYR A 1042 7.92 45.33 13.80
CA TYR A 1042 6.46 45.29 13.76
C TYR A 1042 5.90 46.61 13.25
N GLN A 1043 4.64 46.59 12.81
CA GLN A 1043 3.92 47.77 12.33
C GLN A 1043 2.72 48.02 13.23
N PHE A 1044 2.77 49.09 14.02
CA PHE A 1044 1.63 49.47 14.84
C PHE A 1044 0.48 49.96 13.96
N ALA A 1045 -0.71 49.41 14.18
CA ALA A 1045 -1.90 49.67 13.36
C ALA A 1045 -2.89 50.64 14.02
N ASP A 1046 -2.45 51.43 15.01
CA ASP A 1046 -3.29 52.36 15.77
C ASP A 1046 -4.50 51.69 16.44
N LEU A 1047 -4.27 50.48 16.96
CA LEU A 1047 -5.26 49.69 17.68
C LEU A 1047 -4.90 49.51 19.14
N TYR A 1048 -5.93 49.43 19.97
CA TYR A 1048 -5.81 49.32 21.41
C TYR A 1048 -6.73 48.22 21.93
N LEU A 1049 -6.34 47.65 23.06
CA LEU A 1049 -7.09 46.64 23.78
C LEU A 1049 -7.56 47.21 25.12
N ILE A 1050 -8.84 46.98 25.44
CA ILE A 1050 -9.38 47.17 26.79
C ILE A 1050 -8.95 45.96 27.64
N THR A 1051 -8.00 46.17 28.55
CA THR A 1051 -7.33 45.12 29.32
C THR A 1051 -8.08 44.79 30.62
N THR A 1052 -9.34 44.38 30.50
CA THR A 1052 -10.15 43.88 31.62
C THR A 1052 -9.86 42.40 31.90
N PHE A 1053 -8.61 42.09 32.24
CA PHE A 1053 -8.21 40.71 32.51
C PHE A 1053 -8.79 40.23 33.86
N PRO A 1054 -9.36 39.01 33.94
CA PRO A 1054 -9.84 38.46 35.22
C PRO A 1054 -8.81 38.49 36.35
N SER A 1055 -7.52 38.30 36.04
CA SER A 1055 -6.45 38.33 37.04
C SER A 1055 -6.23 39.70 37.69
N LEU A 1056 -6.62 40.79 37.02
CA LEU A 1056 -6.54 42.15 37.56
C LEU A 1056 -7.65 42.46 38.56
N LYS A 1057 -8.72 41.65 38.61
CA LYS A 1057 -9.88 41.82 39.51
C LYS A 1057 -10.46 43.25 39.46
N ILE A 1058 -10.58 43.79 38.25
CA ILE A 1058 -11.07 45.16 38.02
C ILE A 1058 -12.52 45.29 38.49
N ASN A 1059 -12.80 46.36 39.24
CA ASN A 1059 -14.16 46.81 39.47
C ASN A 1059 -14.60 47.74 38.32
N ILE A 1060 -15.41 47.22 37.39
CA ILE A 1060 -15.85 47.94 36.19
C ILE A 1060 -16.65 49.21 36.49
N ASP A 1061 -17.26 49.31 37.68
CA ASP A 1061 -18.01 50.52 38.08
C ASP A 1061 -17.10 51.74 38.29
N GLN A 1062 -15.79 51.53 38.44
CA GLN A 1062 -14.81 52.61 38.50
C GLN A 1062 -14.42 53.18 37.12
N TYR A 1063 -14.87 52.56 36.04
CA TYR A 1063 -14.57 52.93 34.66
C TYR A 1063 -15.87 53.12 33.85
N PRO A 1064 -16.73 54.11 34.18
CA PRO A 1064 -18.06 54.26 33.61
C PRO A 1064 -18.10 54.37 32.08
N ALA A 1065 -17.12 55.04 31.44
CA ALA A 1065 -17.09 55.16 29.98
C ALA A 1065 -16.84 53.80 29.31
N VAL A 1066 -15.85 53.04 29.80
CA VAL A 1066 -15.55 51.68 29.31
C VAL A 1066 -16.73 50.72 29.59
N LYS A 1067 -17.34 50.83 30.78
CA LYS A 1067 -18.53 50.04 31.11
C LYS A 1067 -19.67 50.28 30.12
N GLN A 1068 -19.95 51.55 29.80
CA GLN A 1068 -21.00 51.90 28.85
C GLN A 1068 -20.67 51.41 27.44
N HIS A 1069 -19.43 51.62 26.97
CA HIS A 1069 -18.96 51.09 25.68
C HIS A 1069 -19.18 49.58 25.55
N LEU A 1070 -18.79 48.79 26.57
CA LEU A 1070 -19.02 47.34 26.55
C LEU A 1070 -20.52 47.00 26.59
N MET A 1071 -21.34 47.74 27.35
CA MET A 1071 -22.79 47.55 27.38
C MET A 1071 -23.48 47.83 26.05
N ASP A 1072 -22.94 48.72 25.21
CA ASP A 1072 -23.51 49.05 23.90
C ASP A 1072 -23.48 47.85 22.93
N PHE A 1073 -22.59 46.87 23.15
CA PHE A 1073 -22.56 45.59 22.43
C PHE A 1073 -23.56 44.55 22.99
N GLY A 1074 -24.18 44.82 24.13
CA GLY A 1074 -25.21 44.01 24.77
C GLY A 1074 -24.67 43.05 25.83
N TYR A 1075 -25.27 43.10 27.03
CA TYR A 1075 -24.93 42.22 28.15
C TYR A 1075 -25.05 40.72 27.80
N ASP A 1076 -26.15 40.33 27.14
CA ASP A 1076 -26.38 38.92 26.74
C ASP A 1076 -25.38 38.41 25.70
N ARG A 1077 -24.79 39.31 24.91
CA ARG A 1077 -23.74 38.97 23.94
C ARG A 1077 -22.40 38.75 24.64
N LEU A 1078 -22.10 39.55 25.66
CA LEU A 1078 -20.81 39.54 26.36
C LEU A 1078 -20.76 38.59 27.56
N LYS A 1079 -21.90 38.16 28.12
CA LYS A 1079 -21.91 37.12 29.17
C LYS A 1079 -21.24 35.84 28.66
N GLN A 1080 -20.55 35.14 29.55
CA GLN A 1080 -19.75 33.96 29.23
C GLN A 1080 -20.49 32.69 29.69
N THR A 1081 -21.72 32.45 29.20
CA THR A 1081 -22.57 31.33 29.63
C THR A 1081 -22.47 30.10 28.71
N GLY A 1082 -22.00 30.27 27.47
CA GLY A 1082 -21.97 29.23 26.43
C GLY A 1082 -23.32 28.99 25.75
N GLU A 1083 -24.33 29.79 26.06
CA GLU A 1083 -25.63 29.78 25.38
C GLU A 1083 -25.50 30.36 23.96
N THR A 1084 -26.37 29.93 23.04
CA THR A 1084 -26.41 30.45 21.67
C THR A 1084 -26.55 31.98 21.67
N GLY A 1085 -25.57 32.67 21.09
CA GLY A 1085 -25.52 34.14 21.05
C GLY A 1085 -24.61 34.78 22.11
N SER A 1086 -24.15 34.03 23.12
CA SER A 1086 -23.21 34.49 24.16
C SER A 1086 -21.77 34.03 23.90
N ARG A 1087 -20.81 34.50 24.71
CA ARG A 1087 -19.42 34.02 24.67
C ARG A 1087 -19.29 32.62 25.30
N LYS A 1088 -18.17 31.95 25.03
CA LYS A 1088 -17.86 30.60 25.55
C LYS A 1088 -18.03 30.56 27.07
N LYS A 1089 -18.54 29.46 27.61
CA LYS A 1089 -18.77 29.29 29.05
C LYS A 1089 -17.48 29.41 29.86
N THR A 1090 -17.40 30.38 30.77
CA THR A 1090 -16.31 30.56 31.75
C THR A 1090 -16.88 31.03 33.09
N ASN A 1091 -16.04 31.15 34.12
CA ASN A 1091 -16.43 31.74 35.41
C ASN A 1091 -16.11 33.25 35.49
N ASN A 1092 -15.72 33.87 34.37
CA ASN A 1092 -15.30 35.26 34.30
C ASN A 1092 -16.51 36.18 34.20
N GLN A 1093 -16.33 37.45 34.54
CA GLN A 1093 -17.36 38.47 34.42
C GLN A 1093 -17.63 38.79 32.93
N TRP A 1094 -18.84 39.30 32.66
CA TRP A 1094 -19.27 39.65 31.30
C TRP A 1094 -18.40 40.74 30.65
N PHE A 1095 -17.75 41.60 31.43
CA PHE A 1095 -16.88 42.67 30.94
C PHE A 1095 -15.40 42.25 30.85
N GLU A 1096 -15.06 41.03 31.27
CA GLU A 1096 -13.67 40.54 31.26
C GLU A 1096 -13.32 39.84 29.94
N THR A 1097 -12.03 39.73 29.64
CA THR A 1097 -11.54 38.87 28.56
C THR A 1097 -11.85 37.39 28.82
N GLN A 1098 -11.73 36.54 27.79
CA GLN A 1098 -12.11 35.13 27.92
C GLN A 1098 -11.08 34.32 28.73
N ASP A 1099 -9.79 34.61 28.55
CA ASP A 1099 -8.71 34.00 29.33
C ASP A 1099 -8.36 34.85 30.56
N SER A 1100 -7.89 34.22 31.63
CA SER A 1100 -7.58 34.90 32.90
C SER A 1100 -6.35 35.81 32.84
N ILE A 1101 -5.35 35.44 32.03
CA ILE A 1101 -4.09 36.16 31.82
C ILE A 1101 -3.38 36.50 33.16
N SER A 1102 -2.81 35.49 33.83
CA SER A 1102 -2.07 35.70 35.08
C SER A 1102 -0.70 36.34 34.88
N TYR A 1103 -0.12 36.20 33.69
CA TYR A 1103 1.18 36.74 33.26
C TYR A 1103 1.06 38.16 32.67
N TRP A 1104 0.04 38.92 33.06
CA TRP A 1104 -0.23 40.23 32.45
C TRP A 1104 0.94 41.22 32.63
N GLU A 1105 1.72 41.10 33.70
CA GLU A 1105 2.92 41.92 33.95
C GLU A 1105 4.00 41.69 32.88
N ASP A 1106 4.07 40.50 32.28
CA ASP A 1106 5.06 40.16 31.26
C ASP A 1106 4.83 40.90 29.94
N PHE A 1107 3.61 41.41 29.67
CA PHE A 1107 3.39 42.32 28.54
C PHE A 1107 4.13 43.65 28.69
N TYR A 1108 4.53 44.04 29.90
CA TYR A 1108 5.22 45.30 30.16
C TYR A 1108 6.73 45.13 30.32
N LYS A 1109 7.23 43.88 30.20
CA LYS A 1109 8.66 43.60 30.09
C LYS A 1109 9.10 43.68 28.64
N GLN A 1110 10.40 43.88 28.45
CA GLN A 1110 11.03 43.60 27.16
C GLN A 1110 10.82 42.12 26.82
N LYS A 1111 10.37 41.85 25.60
CA LYS A 1111 9.93 40.50 25.21
C LYS A 1111 10.11 40.28 23.71
N ILE A 1112 10.30 39.03 23.32
CA ILE A 1112 10.19 38.63 21.91
C ILE A 1112 8.72 38.34 21.61
N ILE A 1113 8.23 38.79 20.46
CA ILE A 1113 6.88 38.53 19.95
C ILE A 1113 6.95 37.86 18.58
N TRP A 1114 6.02 36.94 18.32
CA TRP A 1114 5.87 36.32 16.99
C TRP A 1114 4.43 35.96 16.68
N LYS A 1115 4.14 35.79 15.38
CA LYS A 1115 2.84 35.36 14.88
C LYS A 1115 2.74 33.83 14.80
N ILE A 1116 1.56 33.29 15.08
CA ILE A 1116 1.31 31.85 15.04
C ILE A 1116 1.20 31.33 13.60
N ILE A 1117 0.62 32.10 12.67
CA ILE A 1117 0.40 31.66 11.29
C ILE A 1117 1.04 32.63 10.31
N GLY A 1118 1.76 32.10 9.32
CA GLY A 1118 2.10 32.85 8.12
C GLY A 1118 3.04 32.10 7.18
N ASN A 1119 3.30 32.73 6.03
CA ASN A 1119 4.19 32.22 4.98
C ASN A 1119 5.65 32.00 5.41
N GLN A 1120 6.10 32.71 6.45
CA GLN A 1120 7.43 32.57 7.05
C GLN A 1120 7.38 32.88 8.55
N MET A 1121 8.36 32.34 9.27
CA MET A 1121 8.60 32.71 10.68
C MET A 1121 9.02 34.17 10.78
N ALA A 1122 8.54 34.85 11.82
CA ALA A 1122 8.77 36.26 12.02
C ALA A 1122 8.78 36.57 13.52
N PHE A 1123 9.98 36.76 14.07
CA PHE A 1123 10.19 37.17 15.45
C PHE A 1123 10.65 38.62 15.50
N SER A 1124 10.20 39.37 16.49
CA SER A 1124 10.63 40.75 16.78
C SER A 1124 10.81 40.93 18.28
N ILE A 1125 11.69 41.84 18.70
CA ILE A 1125 11.70 42.33 20.07
C ILE A 1125 10.66 43.44 20.21
N ASP A 1126 10.01 43.51 21.36
CA ASP A 1126 9.14 44.60 21.77
C ASP A 1126 9.65 45.19 23.09
N SER A 1127 10.03 46.46 23.03
CA SER A 1127 10.44 47.29 24.17
C SER A 1127 9.43 48.41 24.48
N ASN A 1128 8.29 48.46 23.79
CA ASN A 1128 7.29 49.53 23.84
C ASN A 1128 5.98 49.08 24.52
N GLU A 1129 6.05 48.04 25.37
CA GLU A 1129 4.95 47.58 26.22
C GLU A 1129 3.64 47.23 25.47
N TYR A 1130 3.73 46.73 24.23
CA TYR A 1130 2.56 46.31 23.47
C TYR A 1130 1.96 45.02 24.03
N VAL A 1131 0.63 44.99 24.10
CA VAL A 1131 -0.12 43.75 24.31
C VAL A 1131 -0.31 43.06 22.95
N VAL A 1132 -0.33 41.72 22.92
CA VAL A 1132 -0.61 40.97 21.68
C VAL A 1132 -1.88 40.14 21.78
N ASN A 1133 -2.58 39.93 20.67
CA ASN A 1133 -3.75 39.06 20.63
C ASN A 1133 -3.40 37.56 20.53
N ASN A 1134 -4.41 36.70 20.65
CA ASN A 1134 -4.29 35.24 20.61
C ASN A 1134 -3.71 34.63 19.31
N ALA A 1135 -3.46 35.45 18.29
CA ALA A 1135 -2.77 35.07 17.05
C ALA A 1135 -1.23 35.19 17.18
N CYS A 1136 -0.74 35.60 18.35
CA CYS A 1136 0.67 35.76 18.67
C CYS A 1136 1.04 35.02 19.97
N TYR A 1137 2.33 34.90 20.21
CA TYR A 1137 2.92 34.55 21.50
C TYR A 1137 3.95 35.62 21.91
N ILE A 1138 4.27 35.62 23.20
CA ILE A 1138 5.37 36.38 23.80
C ILE A 1138 6.38 35.42 24.45
N LEU A 1139 7.64 35.83 24.47
CA LEU A 1139 8.73 35.17 25.19
C LEU A 1139 9.46 36.22 26.02
N THR A 1140 9.55 36.00 27.32
CA THR A 1140 10.30 36.81 28.29
C THR A 1140 11.43 36.00 28.90
N GLY A 1141 12.50 36.66 29.33
CA GLY A 1141 13.66 36.00 29.94
C GLY A 1141 14.95 36.77 29.68
N SER A 1142 16.07 36.07 29.78
CA SER A 1142 17.41 36.64 29.56
C SER A 1142 17.85 36.53 28.09
N TYR A 1143 18.80 37.37 27.67
CA TYR A 1143 19.49 37.30 26.37
C TYR A 1143 18.58 37.37 25.13
N LEU A 1144 17.52 38.21 25.19
CA LEU A 1144 16.50 38.28 24.14
C LEU A 1144 17.05 38.69 22.77
N GLU A 1145 18.04 39.59 22.70
CA GLU A 1145 18.66 40.02 21.45
C GLU A 1145 19.41 38.88 20.77
N TYR A 1146 20.16 38.09 21.55
CA TYR A 1146 20.85 36.90 21.05
C TYR A 1146 19.83 35.87 20.56
N LEU A 1147 18.82 35.54 21.37
CA LEU A 1147 17.74 34.61 20.98
C LEU A 1147 17.03 35.08 19.72
N LEU A 1148 16.78 36.38 19.58
CA LEU A 1148 16.15 36.95 18.40
C LEU A 1148 16.98 36.74 17.13
N SER A 1149 18.32 36.86 17.21
CA SER A 1149 19.19 36.59 16.06
C SER A 1149 19.08 35.13 15.60
N VAL A 1150 19.03 34.19 16.55
CA VAL A 1150 19.03 32.75 16.25
C VAL A 1150 17.66 32.31 15.76
N LEU A 1151 16.58 32.76 16.41
CA LEU A 1151 15.19 32.43 16.03
C LEU A 1151 14.81 32.89 14.63
N ASN A 1152 15.40 33.99 14.15
CA ASN A 1152 15.19 34.49 12.79
C ASN A 1152 16.20 33.94 11.76
N SER A 1153 17.14 33.07 12.14
CA SER A 1153 18.18 32.55 11.25
C SER A 1153 17.68 31.52 10.23
N ASN A 1154 18.44 31.33 9.15
CA ASN A 1154 18.14 30.27 8.17
C ASN A 1154 18.31 28.88 8.77
N VAL A 1155 19.19 28.70 9.76
CA VAL A 1155 19.40 27.42 10.45
C VAL A 1155 18.15 27.01 11.21
N ILE A 1156 17.61 27.88 12.07
CA ILE A 1156 16.38 27.58 12.82
C ILE A 1156 15.18 27.48 11.87
N LYS A 1157 15.13 28.29 10.80
CA LYS A 1157 14.12 28.14 9.75
C LYS A 1157 14.16 26.76 9.12
N TRP A 1158 15.32 26.31 8.67
CA TRP A 1158 15.48 24.97 8.11
C TRP A 1158 15.12 23.88 9.12
N TYR A 1159 15.65 23.96 10.35
CA TYR A 1159 15.39 23.01 11.43
C TYR A 1159 13.90 22.91 11.76
N SER A 1160 13.19 24.04 11.75
CA SER A 1160 11.76 24.08 12.03
C SER A 1160 10.92 23.32 10.99
N TYR A 1161 11.34 23.34 9.72
CA TYR A 1161 10.64 22.61 8.64
C TYR A 1161 10.80 21.10 8.76
N ILE A 1162 11.93 20.62 9.28
CA ILE A 1162 12.20 19.20 9.40
C ILE A 1162 11.72 18.59 10.72
N THR A 1163 11.49 19.37 11.79
CA THR A 1163 11.31 18.79 13.14
C THR A 1163 9.91 18.83 13.72
N ASN A 1164 8.99 19.77 13.40
CA ASN A 1164 7.65 19.73 14.01
C ASN A 1164 6.61 20.77 13.54
N MET A 1165 6.73 21.37 12.35
CA MET A 1165 5.77 22.41 11.95
C MET A 1165 4.56 21.86 11.19
N ASN A 1166 3.38 22.07 11.79
CA ASN A 1166 2.11 21.91 11.08
C ASN A 1166 2.00 22.99 9.99
N LYS A 1167 1.57 22.58 8.79
CA LYS A 1167 1.17 23.49 7.73
C LYS A 1167 -0.36 23.56 7.70
N THR A 1168 -0.89 24.75 7.42
CA THR A 1168 -2.32 24.92 7.13
C THR A 1168 -2.67 24.29 5.78
N GLY A 1169 -3.96 24.10 5.49
CA GLY A 1169 -4.41 23.53 4.20
C GLY A 1169 -4.01 24.34 2.95
N VAL A 1170 -3.50 25.57 3.12
CA VAL A 1170 -2.98 26.44 2.04
C VAL A 1170 -1.45 26.56 2.06
N GLY A 1171 -0.76 25.80 2.92
CA GLY A 1171 0.71 25.73 2.97
C GLY A 1171 1.40 26.69 3.93
N ASP A 1172 0.67 27.63 4.57
CA ASP A 1172 1.25 28.51 5.59
C ASP A 1172 1.72 27.73 6.81
N VAL A 1173 2.80 28.19 7.42
CA VAL A 1173 3.44 27.54 8.56
C VAL A 1173 2.78 27.96 9.87
N GLN A 1174 2.59 27.02 10.79
CA GLN A 1174 2.05 27.27 12.12
C GLN A 1174 3.14 27.15 13.21
N VAL A 1175 3.50 28.28 13.83
CA VAL A 1175 4.54 28.42 14.87
C VAL A 1175 3.88 28.62 16.25
N GLY A 1176 3.56 27.54 16.95
CA GLY A 1176 3.09 27.61 18.34
C GLY A 1176 4.23 27.70 19.37
N GLY A 1177 3.93 28.07 20.61
CA GLY A 1177 4.90 28.04 21.71
C GLY A 1177 5.49 26.66 21.97
N GLN A 1178 4.68 25.61 21.80
CA GLN A 1178 5.12 24.22 21.88
C GLN A 1178 6.18 23.84 20.83
N ASN A 1179 6.20 24.53 19.68
CA ASN A 1179 7.21 24.32 18.64
C ASN A 1179 8.52 25.02 19.02
N VAL A 1180 8.41 26.29 19.43
CA VAL A 1180 9.58 27.13 19.79
C VAL A 1180 10.32 26.56 20.99
N ASN A 1181 9.61 26.00 21.98
CA ASN A 1181 10.20 25.33 23.15
C ASN A 1181 11.20 24.21 22.81
N LEU A 1182 11.11 23.62 21.61
CA LEU A 1182 11.98 22.53 21.19
C LEU A 1182 13.15 22.99 20.32
N PHE A 1183 13.25 24.28 20.00
CA PHE A 1183 14.37 24.79 19.20
C PHE A 1183 15.67 24.71 19.99
N PRO A 1184 16.69 23.98 19.49
CA PRO A 1184 17.97 23.87 20.15
C PRO A 1184 18.80 25.12 19.84
N ILE A 1185 19.14 25.90 20.86
CA ILE A 1185 19.95 27.13 20.74
C ILE A 1185 21.14 27.02 21.70
N PRO A 1186 22.39 27.24 21.25
CA PRO A 1186 23.57 27.16 22.10
C PRO A 1186 23.55 28.17 23.26
N LEU A 1187 23.87 27.71 24.47
CA LEU A 1187 24.08 28.58 25.63
C LEU A 1187 25.52 29.12 25.58
N LEU A 1188 25.68 30.31 25.01
CA LEU A 1188 26.98 30.99 24.90
C LEU A 1188 27.29 31.84 26.13
N SER A 1189 28.58 32.07 26.41
CA SER A 1189 28.98 33.05 27.44
C SER A 1189 28.64 34.48 27.03
N ASP A 1190 28.50 35.41 27.99
CA ASP A 1190 28.19 36.82 27.70
C ASP A 1190 29.13 37.43 26.65
N PHE A 1191 30.42 37.09 26.70
CA PHE A 1191 31.42 37.56 25.75
C PHE A 1191 31.17 37.05 24.31
N GLU A 1192 30.72 35.81 24.17
CA GLU A 1192 30.45 35.17 22.87
C GLU A 1192 29.12 35.63 22.26
N GLN A 1193 28.18 36.09 23.10
CA GLN A 1193 26.89 36.64 22.65
C GLN A 1193 27.00 38.07 22.13
N GLU A 1194 27.95 38.85 22.67
CA GLU A 1194 28.14 40.28 22.37
C GLU A 1194 28.14 40.64 20.87
N PRO A 1195 28.78 39.88 19.95
CA PRO A 1195 28.73 40.18 18.52
C PRO A 1195 27.32 40.09 17.94
N PHE A 1196 26.50 39.12 18.38
CA PHE A 1196 25.12 38.96 17.93
C PHE A 1196 24.25 40.10 18.43
N ILE A 1197 24.38 40.46 19.71
CA ILE A 1197 23.61 41.53 20.34
C ILE A 1197 23.85 42.85 19.60
N LYS A 1198 25.12 43.23 19.36
CA LYS A 1198 25.48 44.47 18.62
C LYS A 1198 24.87 44.52 17.22
N LEU A 1199 24.92 43.39 16.48
CA LEU A 1199 24.37 43.31 15.13
C LEU A 1199 22.84 43.42 15.14
N VAL A 1200 22.18 42.83 16.14
CA VAL A 1200 20.73 42.93 16.33
C VAL A 1200 20.32 44.36 16.70
N GLU A 1201 21.02 45.01 17.62
CA GLU A 1201 20.76 46.41 17.99
C GLU A 1201 20.89 47.34 16.76
N GLU A 1202 21.97 47.21 15.98
CA GLU A 1202 22.14 47.98 14.74
C GLU A 1202 21.01 47.69 13.73
N MET A 1203 20.62 46.42 13.61
CA MET A 1203 19.54 45.99 12.71
C MET A 1203 18.19 46.57 13.13
N LEU A 1204 17.85 46.56 14.41
CA LEU A 1204 16.60 47.12 14.94
C LEU A 1204 16.53 48.63 14.67
N ILE A 1205 17.62 49.37 14.91
CA ILE A 1205 17.71 50.82 14.61
C ILE A 1205 17.47 51.09 13.11
N LYS A 1206 18.05 50.26 12.23
CA LYS A 1206 17.86 50.40 10.78
C LYS A 1206 16.44 50.04 10.33
N LYS A 1207 15.85 48.98 10.90
CA LYS A 1207 14.47 48.58 10.61
C LYS A 1207 13.48 49.67 11.00
N GLU A 1208 13.66 50.34 12.15
CA GLU A 1208 12.84 51.48 12.55
C GLU A 1208 12.88 52.64 11.54
N LYS A 1209 14.03 52.84 10.89
CA LYS A 1209 14.21 53.84 9.83
C LYS A 1209 13.80 53.36 8.43
N ASN A 1210 13.25 52.14 8.30
CA ASN A 1210 12.97 51.47 7.03
C ASN A 1210 14.19 51.34 6.10
N GLU A 1211 15.39 51.19 6.67
CA GLU A 1211 16.63 50.94 5.92
C GLU A 1211 16.82 49.45 5.59
N ASN A 1212 17.62 49.16 4.56
CA ASN A 1212 17.91 47.78 4.16
C ASN A 1212 18.91 47.11 5.13
N THR A 1213 18.52 45.97 5.70
CA THR A 1213 19.31 45.21 6.69
C THR A 1213 19.82 43.86 6.16
N THR A 1214 19.64 43.55 4.88
CA THR A 1214 20.00 42.23 4.32
C THR A 1214 21.47 41.87 4.57
N VAL A 1215 22.39 42.84 4.49
CA VAL A 1215 23.81 42.60 4.77
C VAL A 1215 24.05 42.18 6.22
N LEU A 1216 23.37 42.82 7.19
CA LEU A 1216 23.48 42.46 8.60
C LEU A 1216 22.88 41.07 8.87
N GLU A 1217 21.74 40.77 8.25
CA GLU A 1217 21.10 39.45 8.31
C GLU A 1217 22.05 38.35 7.79
N THR A 1218 22.74 38.59 6.66
CA THR A 1218 23.76 37.65 6.13
C THR A 1218 24.96 37.47 7.06
N ILE A 1219 25.44 38.55 7.70
CA ILE A 1219 26.56 38.46 8.66
C ILE A 1219 26.14 37.62 9.87
N ILE A 1220 24.93 37.85 10.41
CA ILE A 1220 24.36 37.06 11.50
C ILE A 1220 24.25 35.59 11.09
N ASP A 1221 23.66 35.28 9.93
CA ASP A 1221 23.53 33.89 9.46
C ASP A 1221 24.91 33.21 9.35
N ASN A 1222 25.95 33.90 8.86
CA ASN A 1222 27.31 33.35 8.78
C ASN A 1222 27.92 33.06 10.16
N LEU A 1223 27.71 33.93 11.15
CA LEU A 1223 28.13 33.69 12.53
C LEU A 1223 27.39 32.48 13.13
N ILE A 1224 26.11 32.33 12.82
CA ILE A 1224 25.29 31.20 13.27
C ILE A 1224 25.74 29.89 12.60
N TYR A 1225 26.08 29.91 11.30
CA TYR A 1225 26.63 28.75 10.62
C TYR A 1225 27.94 28.28 11.25
N ALA A 1226 28.83 29.23 11.60
CA ALA A 1226 30.07 28.93 12.31
C ALA A 1226 29.81 28.40 13.73
N MET A 1227 28.82 28.97 14.44
CA MET A 1227 28.41 28.53 15.78
C MET A 1227 27.93 27.06 15.79
N TYR A 1228 27.21 26.63 14.76
CA TYR A 1228 26.79 25.22 14.61
C TYR A 1228 27.84 24.33 13.89
N GLY A 1229 29.01 24.86 13.52
CA GLY A 1229 30.05 24.09 12.84
C GLY A 1229 29.65 23.54 11.48
N LEU A 1230 28.82 24.27 10.72
CA LEU A 1230 28.36 23.86 9.40
C LEU A 1230 29.46 24.06 8.33
N SER A 1231 29.57 23.10 7.42
CA SER A 1231 30.47 23.11 6.27
C SER A 1231 29.90 23.94 5.11
N GLU A 1232 30.72 24.29 4.12
CA GLU A 1232 30.26 25.04 2.94
C GLU A 1232 29.14 24.35 2.18
N GLU A 1233 29.19 23.02 2.04
CA GLU A 1233 28.16 22.21 1.38
C GLU A 1233 26.82 22.28 2.14
N GLU A 1234 26.86 22.17 3.48
CA GLU A 1234 25.68 22.27 4.35
C GLU A 1234 25.09 23.69 4.31
N ILE A 1235 25.93 24.71 4.32
CA ILE A 1235 25.53 26.12 4.22
C ILE A 1235 24.85 26.40 2.88
N GLN A 1236 25.43 25.91 1.78
CA GLN A 1236 24.86 26.06 0.44
C GLN A 1236 23.50 25.35 0.35
N PHE A 1237 23.39 24.17 0.95
CA PHE A 1237 22.13 23.43 1.01
C PHE A 1237 21.05 24.21 1.76
N ILE A 1238 21.30 24.66 3.00
CA ILE A 1238 20.35 25.46 3.80
C ILE A 1238 19.93 26.73 3.05
N SER A 1239 20.89 27.40 2.40
CA SER A 1239 20.64 28.66 1.68
C SER A 1239 19.83 28.47 0.38
N SER A 1240 19.72 27.23 -0.12
CA SER A 1240 18.97 26.90 -1.34
C SER A 1240 17.51 26.48 -1.10
N GLN A 1241 17.12 26.26 0.16
CA GLN A 1241 15.76 25.88 0.59
C GLN A 1241 14.89 27.12 0.83
#